data_AF-A0A0Q7SC01-F1
#
_entry.id   AF-A0A0Q7SC01-F1
#
_cell.length_a   1.000
_cell.length_b   1.000
_cell.length_c   1.000
_cell.angle_alpha   90.00
_cell.angle_beta   90.00
_cell.angle_gamma   90.00
#
_symmetry.space_group_name_H-M   'P 1'
#
loop_
_entity.id
_entity.type
_entity.pdbx_description
1 polymer ?
#
loop_
_entity_poly.entity_id
_entity_poly.type
_entity_poly.pdbx_seq_one_letter_code
_entity_poly.pdbx_strand_id
1 'polypeptide(L)'
;MMLRPLLALLGLLVALQAQAARTTTPLDAAWRFQRADVAGAEAPGFDDAAWTAITLPHTYNGVDGETGGTPYRGPAWYRRTLDIPAGAGTRRFLEFDGATLAADVWVNGRHAGRHEGGFARFRFDITPLLQPGRNLLAVRVDNTRLPHVAPLGGDFTVFGGLVRPVGLVETPDTHIELMDHGGPGVRVDIETLDTTRARLKVQVQLRNDGSRPAGRELRLTLRDAQGRSVAQQTRRLSLPAGGTDAVTAIVNVPQPHLWQGVKDPYLYRLSAELLDGRDVADTVQLPVGLRQFGVDPQRGFLLNGKPYPLHGVNYFHAGRPGRGVAIGKPEIDEDLRILMDMGLTGLRLVHYQHPAYTYERADELGLVLWTEIPLNSAMEETPAFRDNLYSQLRELVRQNHHHASVAVWGIGNEVYRSDEPIRALLADLHALAKREDASRLTSYAHCCAPDDHPMALQTDLASYNRYWGWYDGQFKDIGPWADKLHAKLPAKPIGLGEYGAGASAIQQEDPPRRPEPGGRWHPEQYQALFHETYAAEIAKRPFMWGTFIWLGFDHAAANRHEGDTTGRNDKGLVTYDRSKLKDAYHLMRAWWQSKPVLHIANKRLSTRPAGTLAIKAYSNAAKATLEVNGKVIGTVDVVDRVAVWPAVTLAAGPATLQVRDDRGSIDRVDWQVEGCAADALGTQRVLQLPREGAAYGSPHARLPLAANEVVLTFDDGPKPGVTERVLQALKAECAKATFFMNGEPMLQNPALAQRVRAEGHTVAMHGHKHLAFGQLPAKDQLADLEAMQKAYRHVIGGDAAAWRFPFLAETPDLRDALRKQNVTVMSVDTGVEDWVQGQSPEVLAERLVKGLREKGGGVVLLHDVHDQTAAALPLMLRRLKQDGWRLVHLQWAEPTR
;
A
#
# COMPACT_ATOMS: atom_id res chain seq x y z
N MET A 1 -74.89 -18.16 -38.42
CA MET A 1 -74.94 -19.59 -38.79
C MET A 1 -73.67 -19.90 -39.56
N MET A 2 -72.72 -20.62 -38.95
CA MET A 2 -72.31 -21.99 -39.32
C MET A 2 -71.40 -22.00 -40.57
N LEU A 3 -70.22 -22.64 -40.65
CA LEU A 3 -69.60 -23.74 -39.92
C LEU A 3 -68.07 -23.79 -40.27
N ARG A 4 -67.30 -24.47 -39.42
CA ARG A 4 -65.88 -24.91 -39.47
C ARG A 4 -65.54 -25.80 -40.70
N PRO A 5 -64.25 -26.07 -41.06
CA PRO A 5 -63.39 -26.97 -40.27
C PRO A 5 -61.91 -26.57 -40.08
N LEU A 6 -61.46 -26.76 -38.83
CA LEU A 6 -60.07 -26.96 -38.42
C LEU A 6 -59.67 -28.41 -38.78
N LEU A 7 -58.62 -28.57 -39.59
CA LEU A 7 -57.89 -29.83 -39.76
C LEU A 7 -56.49 -29.52 -40.31
N ALA A 8 -55.58 -29.15 -39.41
CA ALA A 8 -54.12 -29.17 -39.64
C ALA A 8 -53.41 -28.93 -38.29
N LEU A 9 -53.44 -29.92 -37.38
CA LEU A 9 -52.60 -29.88 -36.19
C LEU A 9 -52.17 -31.30 -35.80
N LEU A 10 -51.39 -31.95 -36.67
CA LEU A 10 -50.62 -33.14 -36.32
C LEU A 10 -49.45 -33.27 -37.29
N GLY A 11 -48.35 -32.57 -36.96
CA GLY A 11 -47.12 -32.62 -37.73
C GLY A 11 -46.11 -31.61 -37.20
N LEU A 12 -44.97 -32.11 -36.73
CA LEU A 12 -43.80 -31.40 -36.18
C LEU A 12 -43.91 -30.85 -34.74
N LEU A 13 -43.63 -31.74 -33.78
CA LEU A 13 -42.87 -31.40 -32.58
C LEU A 13 -41.90 -32.56 -32.28
N VAL A 14 -41.02 -32.85 -33.25
CA VAL A 14 -39.69 -33.38 -32.91
C VAL A 14 -38.80 -32.15 -32.88
N ALA A 15 -38.74 -31.51 -31.72
CA ALA A 15 -37.68 -30.58 -31.44
C ALA A 15 -36.38 -31.41 -31.38
N LEU A 16 -35.65 -31.45 -32.49
CA LEU A 16 -34.20 -31.65 -32.43
C LEU A 16 -33.69 -30.54 -31.52
N GLN A 17 -33.46 -30.84 -30.24
CA GLN A 17 -32.62 -30.02 -29.40
C GLN A 17 -31.25 -30.05 -30.07
N ALA A 18 -30.90 -28.96 -30.77
CA ALA A 18 -29.51 -28.68 -31.09
C ALA A 18 -28.75 -28.73 -29.75
N GLN A 19 -27.96 -29.78 -29.57
CA GLN A 19 -27.20 -30.00 -28.36
C GLN A 19 -26.31 -28.77 -28.16
N ALA A 20 -26.46 -28.10 -27.02
CA ALA A 20 -25.75 -26.86 -26.75
C ALA A 20 -24.24 -27.11 -26.83
N ALA A 21 -23.54 -26.15 -27.43
CA ALA A 21 -22.10 -25.98 -27.25
C ALA A 21 -21.76 -25.94 -25.74
N ARG A 22 -20.48 -26.11 -25.40
CA ARG A 22 -19.97 -25.97 -24.03
C ARG A 22 -20.62 -24.81 -23.28
N THR A 23 -21.12 -25.11 -22.08
CA THR A 23 -21.68 -24.10 -21.17
C THR A 23 -20.88 -24.05 -19.88
N THR A 24 -20.78 -22.86 -19.29
CA THR A 24 -20.22 -22.66 -17.95
C THR A 24 -21.26 -21.94 -17.11
N THR A 25 -21.75 -22.60 -16.06
CA THR A 25 -22.70 -22.03 -15.11
C THR A 25 -21.96 -21.56 -13.87
N PRO A 26 -21.96 -20.25 -13.53
CA PRO A 26 -21.36 -19.75 -12.30
C PRO A 26 -22.05 -20.31 -11.06
N LEU A 27 -21.25 -20.70 -10.07
CA LEU A 27 -21.68 -21.22 -8.78
C LEU A 27 -21.37 -20.19 -7.68
N ASP A 28 -21.93 -18.98 -7.79
CA ASP A 28 -21.62 -17.89 -6.86
C ASP A 28 -22.47 -17.92 -5.58
N ALA A 29 -23.80 -18.03 -5.70
CA ALA A 29 -24.74 -17.91 -4.56
C ALA A 29 -24.97 -19.22 -3.79
N ALA A 30 -25.84 -19.25 -2.78
CA ALA A 30 -26.35 -20.49 -2.17
C ALA A 30 -25.29 -21.46 -1.58
N TRP A 31 -24.17 -20.92 -1.09
CA TRP A 31 -23.21 -21.68 -0.30
C TRP A 31 -23.51 -21.57 1.19
N ARG A 32 -23.29 -22.67 1.91
CA ARG A 32 -23.20 -22.74 3.36
C ARG A 32 -21.74 -22.84 3.76
N PHE A 33 -21.34 -22.10 4.77
CA PHE A 33 -19.94 -21.95 5.16
C PHE A 33 -19.74 -22.08 6.67
N GLN A 34 -18.68 -22.80 7.05
CA GLN A 34 -18.21 -22.91 8.42
C GLN A 34 -16.69 -22.72 8.51
N ARG A 35 -16.27 -21.77 9.35
CA ARG A 35 -14.86 -21.47 9.64
C ARG A 35 -14.30 -22.40 10.74
N ALA A 36 -14.24 -23.69 10.45
CA ALA A 36 -13.64 -24.71 11.31
C ALA A 36 -13.43 -25.99 10.49
N ASP A 37 -12.58 -26.91 10.97
CA ASP A 37 -12.68 -28.31 10.50
C ASP A 37 -13.88 -28.96 11.15
N VAL A 38 -14.77 -29.55 10.34
CA VAL A 38 -15.98 -30.20 10.83
C VAL A 38 -15.98 -31.64 10.34
N ALA A 39 -15.92 -32.58 11.28
CA ALA A 39 -15.93 -34.00 10.96
C ALA A 39 -17.27 -34.41 10.30
N GLY A 40 -17.20 -35.18 9.22
CA GLY A 40 -18.37 -35.67 8.49
C GLY A 40 -19.06 -34.61 7.60
N ALA A 41 -18.48 -33.42 7.46
CA ALA A 41 -19.02 -32.34 6.63
C ALA A 41 -19.00 -32.64 5.12
N GLU A 42 -18.39 -33.74 4.69
CA GLU A 42 -18.49 -34.28 3.33
C GLU A 42 -19.80 -35.06 3.11
N ALA A 43 -20.45 -35.55 4.16
CA ALA A 43 -21.55 -36.50 4.07
C ALA A 43 -22.85 -35.83 3.53
N PRO A 44 -23.64 -36.52 2.67
CA PRO A 44 -24.92 -36.03 2.15
C PRO A 44 -25.91 -35.63 3.24
N GLY A 45 -25.98 -36.42 4.31
CA GLY A 45 -26.94 -36.24 5.42
C GLY A 45 -26.47 -35.31 6.54
N PHE A 46 -25.30 -34.67 6.41
CA PHE A 46 -24.82 -33.72 7.41
C PHE A 46 -25.73 -32.48 7.48
N ASP A 47 -26.12 -32.08 8.68
CA ASP A 47 -26.95 -30.89 8.92
C ASP A 47 -26.09 -29.61 8.95
N ASP A 48 -26.18 -28.83 7.87
CA ASP A 48 -25.51 -27.53 7.72
C ASP A 48 -26.48 -26.34 7.89
N ALA A 49 -27.68 -26.54 8.45
CA ALA A 49 -28.68 -25.48 8.56
C ALA A 49 -28.20 -24.27 9.39
N ALA A 50 -27.33 -24.51 10.38
CA ALA A 50 -26.74 -23.47 11.23
C ALA A 50 -25.53 -22.76 10.58
N TRP A 51 -25.05 -23.22 9.42
CA TRP A 51 -23.89 -22.64 8.75
C TRP A 51 -24.25 -21.33 8.05
N THR A 52 -23.27 -20.43 8.02
CA THR A 52 -23.42 -19.09 7.45
C THR A 52 -23.69 -19.18 5.95
N ALA A 53 -24.72 -18.50 5.46
CA ALA A 53 -24.95 -18.35 4.03
C ALA A 53 -23.96 -17.33 3.47
N ILE A 54 -23.26 -17.68 2.38
CA ILE A 54 -22.28 -16.80 1.71
C ILE A 54 -22.47 -16.83 0.20
N THR A 55 -21.86 -15.84 -0.46
CA THR A 55 -21.71 -15.76 -1.92
C THR A 55 -20.23 -15.68 -2.26
N LEU A 56 -19.82 -16.34 -3.34
CA LEU A 56 -18.45 -16.29 -3.85
C LEU A 56 -18.23 -15.02 -4.70
N PRO A 57 -16.97 -14.54 -4.78
CA PRO A 57 -15.79 -15.01 -4.06
C PRO A 57 -15.86 -14.73 -2.55
N HIS A 58 -15.27 -15.61 -1.74
CA HIS A 58 -15.30 -15.52 -0.28
C HIS A 58 -13.95 -15.90 0.35
N THR A 59 -13.52 -15.12 1.35
CA THR A 59 -12.41 -15.45 2.24
C THR A 59 -12.85 -15.42 3.69
N TYR A 60 -12.37 -16.38 4.48
CA TYR A 60 -12.58 -16.37 5.93
C TYR A 60 -11.54 -15.55 6.71
N ASN A 61 -10.67 -14.83 5.99
CA ASN A 61 -9.67 -13.92 6.54
C ASN A 61 -9.95 -12.44 6.25
N GLY A 62 -11.17 -12.08 5.83
CA GLY A 62 -11.50 -10.69 5.47
C GLY A 62 -11.34 -9.71 6.64
N VAL A 63 -11.50 -10.17 7.89
CA VAL A 63 -11.37 -9.32 9.09
C VAL A 63 -9.98 -9.46 9.73
N ASP A 64 -9.53 -10.68 10.02
CA ASP A 64 -8.28 -10.89 10.77
C ASP A 64 -7.01 -10.84 9.91
N GLY A 65 -7.14 -10.97 8.59
CA GLY A 65 -6.03 -10.93 7.64
C GLY A 65 -5.42 -9.55 7.41
N GLU A 66 -6.01 -8.49 7.97
CA GLU A 66 -5.67 -7.09 7.67
C GLU A 66 -5.38 -6.24 8.91
N THR A 67 -5.42 -6.82 10.12
CA THR A 67 -5.41 -6.05 11.39
C THR A 67 -4.06 -6.04 12.12
N GLY A 68 -3.06 -6.77 11.62
CA GLY A 68 -1.73 -6.83 12.24
C GLY A 68 -1.65 -7.81 13.41
N GLY A 69 -2.24 -9.00 13.26
CA GLY A 69 -2.19 -10.09 14.23
C GLY A 69 -1.91 -11.43 13.55
N THR A 70 -2.16 -12.53 14.25
CA THR A 70 -2.08 -13.87 13.65
C THR A 70 -3.45 -14.25 13.08
N PRO A 71 -3.65 -14.20 11.75
CA PRO A 71 -4.92 -14.62 11.17
C PRO A 71 -5.11 -16.13 11.35
N TYR A 72 -6.37 -16.58 11.39
CA TYR A 72 -6.69 -18.00 11.33
C TYR A 72 -6.11 -18.61 10.06
N ARG A 73 -5.27 -19.63 10.26
CA ARG A 73 -4.78 -20.50 9.21
C ARG A 73 -5.19 -21.92 9.54
N GLY A 74 -6.09 -22.47 8.75
CA GLY A 74 -6.70 -23.75 9.04
C GLY A 74 -7.78 -24.15 8.04
N PRO A 75 -8.33 -25.35 8.20
CA PRO A 75 -9.42 -25.84 7.37
C PRO A 75 -10.73 -25.09 7.61
N ALA A 76 -11.52 -24.96 6.55
CA ALA A 76 -12.88 -24.48 6.57
C ALA A 76 -13.70 -25.19 5.50
N TRP A 77 -15.01 -25.24 5.69
CA TRP A 77 -15.90 -26.01 4.84
C TRP A 77 -16.92 -25.14 4.12
N TYR A 78 -17.18 -25.50 2.86
CA TYR A 78 -18.20 -24.93 1.99
C TYR A 78 -19.11 -26.05 1.49
N ARG A 79 -20.43 -25.86 1.58
CA ARG A 79 -21.44 -26.82 1.11
C ARG A 79 -22.45 -26.14 0.20
N ARG A 80 -22.86 -26.82 -0.86
CA ARG A 80 -23.82 -26.33 -1.84
C ARG A 80 -24.62 -27.48 -2.43
N THR A 81 -25.89 -27.24 -2.72
CA THR A 81 -26.70 -28.17 -3.51
C THR A 81 -26.67 -27.78 -5.00
N LEU A 82 -26.60 -28.77 -5.88
CA LEU A 82 -26.72 -28.65 -7.33
C LEU A 82 -27.91 -29.49 -7.80
N ASP A 83 -28.78 -28.93 -8.64
CA ASP A 83 -29.84 -29.66 -9.29
C ASP A 83 -29.45 -29.97 -10.73
N ILE A 84 -29.25 -31.25 -11.03
CA ILE A 84 -28.73 -31.72 -12.31
C ILE A 84 -29.84 -32.46 -13.07
N PRO A 85 -30.21 -32.02 -14.30
CA PRO A 85 -31.18 -32.74 -15.10
C PRO A 85 -30.63 -34.09 -15.55
N ALA A 86 -31.51 -35.08 -15.75
CA ALA A 86 -31.12 -36.31 -16.43
C ALA A 86 -30.68 -35.99 -17.86
N GLY A 87 -29.51 -36.46 -18.27
CA GLY A 87 -29.00 -36.25 -19.64
C GLY A 87 -27.87 -37.21 -19.96
N ALA A 88 -28.06 -38.01 -21.01
CA ALA A 88 -27.01 -38.89 -21.54
C ALA A 88 -26.00 -38.09 -22.38
N GLY A 89 -24.73 -38.50 -22.37
CA GLY A 89 -23.69 -37.92 -23.23
C GLY A 89 -23.26 -36.49 -22.91
N THR A 90 -23.57 -36.00 -21.70
CA THR A 90 -23.11 -34.70 -21.18
C THR A 90 -22.11 -34.93 -20.06
N ARG A 91 -20.87 -34.46 -20.24
CA ARG A 91 -19.82 -34.42 -19.22
C ARG A 91 -19.96 -33.17 -18.38
N ARG A 92 -19.61 -33.27 -17.11
CA ARG A 92 -19.75 -32.21 -16.11
C ARG A 92 -18.48 -32.08 -15.29
N PHE A 93 -17.90 -30.89 -15.29
CA PHE A 93 -16.68 -30.58 -14.58
C PHE A 93 -16.94 -29.46 -13.58
N LEU A 94 -16.41 -29.58 -12.36
CA LEU A 94 -16.25 -28.43 -11.50
C LEU A 94 -14.98 -27.71 -11.87
N GLU A 95 -15.07 -26.40 -12.07
CA GLU A 95 -13.94 -25.50 -12.31
C GLU A 95 -13.81 -24.54 -11.12
N PHE A 96 -12.64 -24.53 -10.50
CA PHE A 96 -12.30 -23.59 -9.44
C PHE A 96 -11.22 -22.66 -9.97
N ASP A 97 -11.45 -21.35 -10.00
CA ASP A 97 -10.44 -20.38 -10.48
C ASP A 97 -9.34 -20.09 -9.44
N GLY A 98 -9.54 -20.55 -8.20
CA GLY A 98 -8.55 -20.52 -7.13
C GLY A 98 -9.18 -20.81 -5.75
N ALA A 99 -8.55 -21.71 -4.99
CA ALA A 99 -8.96 -22.08 -3.65
C ALA A 99 -7.73 -22.08 -2.74
N THR A 100 -7.59 -21.07 -1.90
CA THR A 100 -6.34 -20.84 -1.17
C THR A 100 -6.36 -21.54 0.20
N LEU A 101 -5.40 -22.40 0.57
CA LEU A 101 -4.19 -22.81 -0.19
C LEU A 101 -4.31 -24.20 -0.85
N ALA A 102 -5.06 -25.11 -0.22
CA ALA A 102 -5.38 -26.43 -0.73
C ALA A 102 -6.90 -26.69 -0.64
N ALA A 103 -7.43 -27.49 -1.56
CA ALA A 103 -8.85 -27.83 -1.60
C ALA A 103 -9.06 -29.33 -1.83
N ASP A 104 -9.94 -29.92 -1.02
CA ASP A 104 -10.52 -31.24 -1.25
C ASP A 104 -12.00 -31.09 -1.60
N VAL A 105 -12.47 -31.87 -2.59
CA VAL A 105 -13.81 -31.75 -3.14
C VAL A 105 -14.54 -33.08 -3.09
N TRP A 106 -15.81 -33.05 -2.67
CA TRP A 106 -16.71 -34.21 -2.65
C TRP A 106 -18.03 -33.90 -3.34
N VAL A 107 -18.57 -34.91 -4.01
CA VAL A 107 -19.92 -34.88 -4.58
C VAL A 107 -20.68 -36.07 -4.02
N ASN A 108 -21.79 -35.81 -3.34
CA ASN A 108 -22.61 -36.82 -2.65
C ASN A 108 -21.79 -37.71 -1.71
N GLY A 109 -20.84 -37.12 -0.96
CA GLY A 109 -19.95 -37.84 -0.03
C GLY A 109 -18.82 -38.63 -0.69
N ARG A 110 -18.74 -38.65 -2.02
CA ARG A 110 -17.66 -39.32 -2.77
C ARG A 110 -16.59 -38.32 -3.15
N HIS A 111 -15.32 -38.64 -2.86
CA HIS A 111 -14.19 -37.75 -3.13
C HIS A 111 -13.97 -37.61 -4.64
N ALA A 112 -13.94 -36.36 -5.11
CA ALA A 112 -13.72 -36.00 -6.51
C ALA A 112 -12.22 -35.74 -6.79
N GLY A 113 -11.51 -35.16 -5.82
CA GLY A 113 -10.09 -34.90 -5.93
C GLY A 113 -9.59 -33.86 -4.95
N ARG A 114 -8.27 -33.63 -5.01
CA ARG A 114 -7.53 -32.67 -4.21
C ARG A 114 -6.66 -31.79 -5.10
N HIS A 115 -6.56 -30.51 -4.78
CA HIS A 115 -5.64 -29.56 -5.40
C HIS A 115 -4.81 -28.83 -4.34
N GLU A 116 -3.52 -28.62 -4.61
CA GLU A 116 -2.59 -27.93 -3.71
C GLU A 116 -1.85 -26.83 -4.48
N GLY A 117 -2.18 -25.58 -4.21
CA GLY A 117 -1.73 -24.41 -4.96
C GLY A 117 -2.86 -23.38 -5.05
N GLY A 118 -2.79 -22.32 -4.25
CA GLY A 118 -3.98 -21.52 -3.97
C GLY A 118 -4.48 -20.60 -5.08
N PHE A 119 -3.76 -20.51 -6.20
CA PHE A 119 -3.82 -19.37 -7.12
C PHE A 119 -4.04 -19.75 -8.59
N ALA A 120 -4.07 -21.04 -8.92
CA ALA A 120 -4.31 -21.50 -10.27
C ALA A 120 -5.73 -22.04 -10.41
N ARG A 121 -6.23 -22.05 -11.65
CA ARG A 121 -7.46 -22.79 -11.95
C ARG A 121 -7.20 -24.29 -11.86
N PHE A 122 -8.16 -25.05 -11.34
CA PHE A 122 -8.16 -26.51 -11.42
C PHE A 122 -9.57 -27.03 -11.71
N ARG A 123 -9.65 -28.26 -12.23
CA ARG A 123 -10.92 -28.89 -12.61
C ARG A 123 -11.00 -30.33 -12.12
N PHE A 124 -12.21 -30.80 -11.85
CA PHE A 124 -12.52 -32.21 -11.60
C PHE A 124 -13.69 -32.65 -12.47
N ASP A 125 -13.55 -33.77 -13.17
CA ASP A 125 -14.67 -34.44 -13.81
C ASP A 125 -15.56 -35.10 -12.74
N ILE A 126 -16.74 -34.54 -12.53
CA ILE A 126 -17.69 -35.00 -11.52
C ILE A 126 -18.82 -35.83 -12.12
N THR A 127 -18.84 -36.02 -13.44
CA THR A 127 -19.85 -36.84 -14.14
C THR A 127 -20.12 -38.18 -13.46
N PRO A 128 -19.12 -39.00 -13.06
CA PRO A 128 -19.38 -40.30 -12.43
C PRO A 128 -19.86 -40.23 -10.98
N LEU A 129 -19.92 -39.04 -10.38
CA LEU A 129 -20.31 -38.81 -8.99
C LEU A 129 -21.74 -38.24 -8.84
N LEU A 130 -22.33 -37.82 -9.95
CA LEU A 130 -23.64 -37.18 -9.99
C LEU A 130 -24.78 -38.19 -10.10
N GLN A 131 -25.94 -37.78 -9.61
CA GLN A 131 -27.23 -38.43 -9.79
C GLN A 131 -28.24 -37.45 -10.40
N PRO A 132 -29.30 -37.91 -11.09
CA PRO A 132 -30.38 -37.04 -11.53
C PRO A 132 -31.05 -36.30 -10.35
N GLY A 133 -31.38 -35.03 -10.56
CA GLY A 133 -31.95 -34.16 -9.54
C GLY A 133 -30.90 -33.63 -8.57
N ARG A 134 -31.20 -33.73 -7.27
CA ARG A 134 -30.43 -33.07 -6.22
C ARG A 134 -29.09 -33.77 -5.97
N ASN A 135 -28.01 -32.99 -5.95
CA ASN A 135 -26.65 -33.40 -5.62
C ASN A 135 -26.06 -32.46 -4.56
N LEU A 136 -25.25 -32.98 -3.65
CA LEU A 136 -24.51 -32.18 -2.69
C LEU A 136 -23.04 -32.04 -3.12
N LEU A 137 -22.57 -30.82 -3.17
CA LEU A 137 -21.16 -30.45 -3.25
C LEU A 137 -20.66 -30.05 -1.86
N ALA A 138 -19.55 -30.64 -1.43
CA ALA A 138 -18.82 -30.24 -0.23
C ALA A 138 -17.35 -29.96 -0.60
N VAL A 139 -16.79 -28.88 -0.08
CA VAL A 139 -15.42 -28.44 -0.34
C VAL A 139 -14.76 -28.08 0.98
N ARG A 140 -13.63 -28.73 1.29
CA ARG A 140 -12.77 -28.38 2.41
C ARG A 140 -11.60 -27.57 1.86
N VAL A 141 -11.44 -26.34 2.34
CA VAL A 141 -10.34 -25.44 1.96
C VAL A 141 -9.44 -25.19 3.15
N ASP A 142 -8.14 -25.36 2.98
CA ASP A 142 -7.15 -25.28 4.05
C ASP A 142 -6.00 -24.35 3.66
N ASN A 143 -5.82 -23.26 4.40
CA ASN A 143 -4.70 -22.32 4.21
C ASN A 143 -3.62 -22.48 5.28
N THR A 144 -3.58 -23.60 6.02
CA THR A 144 -2.47 -23.94 6.92
C THR A 144 -1.12 -23.84 6.21
N ARG A 145 -0.05 -23.52 6.95
CA ARG A 145 1.31 -23.57 6.41
C ARG A 145 1.71 -25.04 6.19
N LEU A 146 1.58 -25.51 4.95
CA LEU A 146 1.99 -26.85 4.54
C LEU A 146 3.44 -26.81 4.02
N PRO A 147 4.39 -27.60 4.59
CA PRO A 147 5.80 -27.52 4.21
C PRO A 147 6.06 -27.88 2.74
N HIS A 148 5.18 -28.66 2.12
CA HIS A 148 5.28 -29.06 0.72
C HIS A 148 4.52 -28.16 -0.27
N VAL A 149 3.85 -27.09 0.19
CA VAL A 149 3.05 -26.22 -0.70
C VAL A 149 3.51 -24.76 -0.59
N ALA A 150 3.90 -24.17 -1.70
CA ALA A 150 4.26 -22.76 -1.76
C ALA A 150 3.00 -21.86 -1.76
N PRO A 151 3.00 -20.69 -1.08
CA PRO A 151 4.13 -20.05 -0.41
C PRO A 151 4.36 -20.53 1.03
N LEU A 152 5.63 -20.58 1.44
CA LEU A 152 6.06 -20.85 2.82
C LEU A 152 6.39 -19.61 3.63
N GLY A 153 6.54 -18.47 2.96
CA GLY A 153 6.86 -17.16 3.51
C GLY A 153 6.50 -16.06 2.52
N GLY A 154 6.83 -14.82 2.88
CA GLY A 154 6.51 -13.63 2.10
C GLY A 154 5.78 -12.58 2.93
N ASP A 155 5.93 -11.33 2.53
CA ASP A 155 5.34 -10.16 3.21
C ASP A 155 3.91 -9.86 2.72
N PHE A 156 3.01 -10.82 2.90
CA PHE A 156 1.59 -10.70 2.55
C PHE A 156 0.74 -11.71 3.31
N THR A 157 -0.55 -11.42 3.44
CA THR A 157 -1.51 -12.36 4.03
C THR A 157 -1.93 -13.45 3.05
N VAL A 158 -1.82 -14.73 3.45
CA VAL A 158 -2.37 -15.87 2.70
C VAL A 158 -3.86 -16.04 3.05
N PHE A 159 -4.72 -15.28 2.37
CA PHE A 159 -6.16 -15.31 2.56
C PHE A 159 -6.76 -16.66 2.17
N GLY A 160 -7.31 -17.40 3.13
CA GLY A 160 -7.91 -18.69 2.87
C GLY A 160 -9.36 -18.62 2.39
N GLY A 161 -9.76 -19.59 1.57
CA GLY A 161 -11.14 -19.74 1.08
C GLY A 161 -11.26 -19.93 -0.43
N LEU A 162 -12.52 -19.94 -0.88
CA LEU A 162 -12.88 -19.91 -2.30
C LEU A 162 -12.84 -18.45 -2.80
N VAL A 163 -11.63 -17.92 -2.90
CA VAL A 163 -11.36 -16.49 -3.14
C VAL A 163 -11.57 -16.06 -4.60
N ARG A 164 -11.90 -17.00 -5.48
CA ARG A 164 -12.21 -16.79 -6.89
C ARG A 164 -13.45 -17.58 -7.31
N PRO A 165 -14.03 -17.31 -8.49
CA PRO A 165 -15.23 -17.98 -8.96
C PRO A 165 -15.09 -19.51 -9.02
N VAL A 166 -16.24 -20.16 -8.86
CA VAL A 166 -16.40 -21.60 -9.09
C VAL A 166 -17.49 -21.77 -10.14
N GLY A 167 -17.30 -22.69 -11.10
CA GLY A 167 -18.23 -22.93 -12.19
C GLY A 167 -18.52 -24.42 -12.40
N LEU A 168 -19.69 -24.71 -12.96
CA LEU A 168 -20.03 -26.01 -13.54
C LEU A 168 -19.89 -25.91 -15.06
N VAL A 169 -18.91 -26.62 -15.62
CA VAL A 169 -18.68 -26.69 -17.06
C VAL A 169 -19.35 -27.95 -17.61
N GLU A 170 -20.23 -27.79 -18.59
CA GLU A 170 -20.89 -28.90 -19.28
C GLU A 170 -20.42 -29.00 -20.73
N THR A 171 -20.04 -30.20 -21.17
CA THR A 171 -19.60 -30.48 -22.54
C THR A 171 -20.26 -31.75 -23.07
N PRO A 172 -20.32 -31.98 -24.39
CA PRO A 172 -20.56 -33.32 -24.92
C PRO A 172 -19.41 -34.28 -24.55
N ASP A 173 -19.62 -35.59 -24.74
CA ASP A 173 -18.59 -36.64 -24.56
C ASP A 173 -17.33 -36.40 -25.40
N THR A 174 -17.48 -35.80 -26.58
CA THR A 174 -16.34 -35.44 -27.44
C THR A 174 -16.10 -33.94 -27.37
N HIS A 175 -15.01 -33.53 -26.74
CA HIS A 175 -14.77 -32.12 -26.40
C HIS A 175 -13.28 -31.75 -26.47
N ILE A 176 -13.00 -30.45 -26.44
CA ILE A 176 -11.65 -29.90 -26.27
C ILE A 176 -11.25 -30.10 -24.80
N GLU A 177 -10.05 -30.60 -24.55
CA GLU A 177 -9.56 -31.02 -23.23
C GLU A 177 -9.66 -29.90 -22.19
N LEU A 178 -10.15 -30.25 -20.99
CA LEU A 178 -10.35 -29.36 -19.85
C LEU A 178 -9.43 -29.72 -18.67
N MET A 179 -8.94 -30.95 -18.59
CA MET A 179 -8.22 -31.47 -17.43
C MET A 179 -6.70 -31.25 -17.50
N ASP A 180 -6.17 -30.72 -18.60
CA ASP A 180 -4.75 -30.37 -18.70
C ASP A 180 -4.41 -29.11 -17.89
N HIS A 181 -4.11 -29.29 -16.60
CA HIS A 181 -3.69 -28.24 -15.66
C HIS A 181 -4.61 -27.02 -15.66
N GLY A 182 -5.93 -27.20 -15.83
CA GLY A 182 -6.90 -26.10 -15.89
C GLY A 182 -6.78 -25.19 -17.13
N GLY A 183 -5.91 -25.52 -18.09
CA GLY A 183 -5.70 -24.74 -19.31
C GLY A 183 -6.90 -24.76 -20.27
N PRO A 184 -6.87 -23.97 -21.34
CA PRO A 184 -7.98 -23.88 -22.30
C PRO A 184 -8.07 -25.07 -23.28
N GLY A 185 -7.11 -26.02 -23.26
CA GLY A 185 -7.01 -27.10 -24.24
C GLY A 185 -6.55 -26.66 -25.63
N VAL A 186 -6.31 -25.36 -25.83
CA VAL A 186 -5.83 -24.75 -27.08
C VAL A 186 -4.56 -23.95 -26.80
N ARG A 187 -3.49 -24.24 -27.54
CA ARG A 187 -2.21 -23.51 -27.48
C ARG A 187 -1.94 -22.85 -28.83
N VAL A 188 -1.46 -21.62 -28.78
CA VAL A 188 -1.08 -20.83 -29.97
C VAL A 188 0.35 -20.37 -29.82
N ASP A 189 1.23 -20.82 -30.72
CA ASP A 189 2.61 -20.37 -30.82
C ASP A 189 2.80 -19.54 -32.10
N ILE A 190 3.51 -18.42 -32.00
CA ILE A 190 3.92 -17.62 -33.15
C ILE A 190 5.27 -18.14 -33.62
N GLU A 191 5.30 -18.91 -34.71
CA GLU A 191 6.56 -19.47 -35.24
C GLU A 191 7.37 -18.44 -36.02
N THR A 192 6.70 -17.63 -36.84
CA THR A 192 7.32 -16.54 -37.59
C THR A 192 6.41 -15.34 -37.61
N LEU A 193 6.98 -14.15 -37.41
CA LEU A 193 6.26 -12.89 -37.47
C LEU A 193 7.14 -11.82 -38.12
N ASP A 194 6.64 -11.23 -39.19
CA ASP A 194 7.18 -10.03 -39.81
C ASP A 194 6.00 -9.15 -40.30
N THR A 195 6.30 -8.01 -40.91
CA THR A 195 5.26 -7.06 -41.37
C THR A 195 4.43 -7.57 -42.55
N THR A 196 4.86 -8.64 -43.22
CA THR A 196 4.20 -9.21 -44.40
C THR A 196 3.42 -10.48 -44.08
N ARG A 197 3.81 -11.24 -43.05
CA ARG A 197 3.16 -12.49 -42.68
C ARG A 197 3.35 -12.86 -41.20
N ALA A 198 2.36 -13.56 -40.66
CA ALA A 198 2.48 -14.35 -39.43
C ALA A 198 2.15 -15.82 -39.70
N ARG A 199 2.92 -16.74 -39.10
CA ARG A 199 2.66 -18.18 -39.11
C ARG A 199 2.40 -18.63 -37.68
N LEU A 200 1.17 -19.04 -37.41
CA LEU A 200 0.73 -19.50 -36.10
C LEU A 200 0.64 -21.03 -36.10
N LYS A 201 1.28 -21.66 -35.13
CA LYS A 201 1.10 -23.07 -34.83
C LYS A 201 0.03 -23.18 -33.75
N VAL A 202 -1.12 -23.76 -34.12
CA VAL A 202 -2.24 -23.98 -33.21
C VAL A 202 -2.26 -25.46 -32.85
N GLN A 203 -2.18 -25.76 -31.56
CA GLN A 203 -2.35 -27.10 -31.02
C GLN A 203 -3.66 -27.16 -30.25
N VAL A 204 -4.49 -28.16 -30.54
CA VAL A 204 -5.76 -28.43 -29.84
C VAL A 204 -5.70 -29.83 -29.25
N GLN A 205 -5.85 -29.91 -27.94
CA GLN A 205 -6.00 -31.17 -27.22
C GLN A 205 -7.48 -31.55 -27.20
N LEU A 206 -7.77 -32.78 -27.59
CA LEU A 206 -9.12 -33.29 -27.79
C LEU A 206 -9.31 -34.57 -26.99
N ARG A 207 -10.53 -34.78 -26.54
CA ARG A 207 -10.92 -35.94 -25.76
C ARG A 207 -12.24 -36.51 -26.25
N ASN A 208 -12.37 -37.83 -26.17
CA ASN A 208 -13.62 -38.54 -26.37
C ASN A 208 -13.85 -39.47 -25.17
N ASP A 209 -14.65 -39.03 -24.20
CA ASP A 209 -15.06 -39.83 -23.04
C ASP A 209 -16.21 -40.80 -23.36
N GLY A 210 -16.69 -40.81 -24.61
CA GLY A 210 -17.73 -41.70 -25.07
C GLY A 210 -17.24 -43.15 -25.26
N SER A 211 -18.19 -44.09 -25.21
CA SER A 211 -17.91 -45.52 -25.35
C SER A 211 -17.73 -45.99 -26.80
N ARG A 212 -17.77 -45.07 -27.78
CA ARG A 212 -17.64 -45.35 -29.22
C ARG A 212 -16.69 -44.35 -29.87
N PRO A 213 -15.95 -44.75 -30.92
CA PRO A 213 -15.19 -43.79 -31.72
C PRO A 213 -16.12 -42.72 -32.31
N ALA A 214 -15.64 -41.48 -32.37
CA ALA A 214 -16.40 -40.34 -32.87
C ALA A 214 -15.68 -39.71 -34.07
N GLY A 215 -16.40 -39.59 -35.19
CA GLY A 215 -15.99 -38.77 -36.33
C GLY A 215 -16.34 -37.31 -36.05
N ARG A 216 -15.35 -36.42 -36.15
CA ARG A 216 -15.53 -34.97 -35.93
C ARG A 216 -14.78 -34.17 -36.97
N GLU A 217 -15.10 -32.89 -37.07
CA GLU A 217 -14.30 -31.94 -37.83
C GLU A 217 -13.86 -30.80 -36.93
N LEU A 218 -12.56 -30.57 -36.82
CA LEU A 218 -12.00 -29.40 -36.12
C LEU A 218 -11.88 -28.25 -37.11
N ARG A 219 -12.60 -27.16 -36.85
CA ARG A 219 -12.48 -25.89 -37.56
C ARG A 219 -11.75 -24.90 -36.68
N LEU A 220 -10.66 -24.33 -37.22
CA LEU A 220 -9.92 -23.24 -36.61
C LEU A 220 -10.17 -21.99 -37.42
N THR A 221 -10.73 -20.95 -36.81
CA THR A 221 -10.99 -19.67 -37.48
C THR A 221 -10.35 -18.54 -36.69
N LEU A 222 -9.44 -17.80 -37.32
CA LEU A 222 -8.88 -16.57 -36.77
C LEU A 222 -9.68 -15.39 -37.32
N ARG A 223 -10.23 -14.57 -36.43
CA ARG A 223 -11.00 -13.37 -36.77
C ARG A 223 -10.27 -12.11 -36.36
N ASP A 224 -10.38 -11.08 -37.20
CA ASP A 224 -9.90 -9.74 -36.88
C ASP A 224 -10.80 -9.05 -35.84
N ALA A 225 -10.42 -7.85 -35.40
CA ALA A 225 -11.16 -7.08 -34.41
C ALA A 225 -12.58 -6.67 -34.89
N GLN A 226 -12.85 -6.71 -36.19
CA GLN A 226 -14.19 -6.47 -36.78
C GLN A 226 -15.00 -7.77 -36.95
N GLY A 227 -14.45 -8.91 -36.54
CA GLY A 227 -15.09 -10.23 -36.63
C GLY A 227 -14.96 -10.93 -37.98
N ARG A 228 -14.23 -10.35 -38.95
CA ARG A 228 -14.00 -10.94 -40.27
C ARG A 228 -12.98 -12.07 -40.15
N SER A 229 -13.25 -13.20 -40.82
CA SER A 229 -12.32 -14.32 -40.87
C SER A 229 -11.11 -13.96 -41.73
N VAL A 230 -9.92 -13.89 -41.13
CA VAL A 230 -8.66 -13.61 -41.83
C VAL A 230 -7.87 -14.87 -42.16
N ALA A 231 -8.14 -15.96 -41.46
CA ALA A 231 -7.59 -17.27 -41.75
C ALA A 231 -8.51 -18.37 -41.21
N GLN A 232 -8.61 -19.48 -41.94
CA GLN A 232 -9.36 -20.65 -41.51
C GLN A 232 -8.65 -21.94 -41.90
N GLN A 233 -8.72 -22.95 -41.04
CA GLN A 233 -8.29 -24.30 -41.29
C GLN A 233 -9.37 -25.28 -40.84
N THR A 234 -9.43 -26.44 -41.50
CA THR A 234 -10.43 -27.46 -41.20
C THR A 234 -9.79 -28.83 -41.34
N ARG A 235 -9.99 -29.69 -40.35
CA ARG A 235 -9.41 -31.03 -40.33
C ARG A 235 -10.43 -32.04 -39.83
N ARG A 236 -10.65 -33.10 -40.61
CA ARG A 236 -11.44 -34.26 -40.17
C ARG A 236 -10.63 -35.11 -39.20
N LEU A 237 -11.32 -35.61 -38.19
CA LEU A 237 -10.78 -36.33 -37.05
C LEU A 237 -11.55 -37.62 -36.83
N SER A 238 -10.85 -38.63 -36.33
CA SER A 238 -11.43 -39.86 -35.81
C SER A 238 -10.89 -40.05 -34.40
N LEU A 239 -11.71 -39.75 -33.41
CA LEU A 239 -11.33 -39.82 -32.00
C LEU A 239 -11.69 -41.21 -31.46
N PRO A 240 -10.72 -42.00 -30.96
CA PRO A 240 -11.02 -43.33 -30.41
C PRO A 240 -11.92 -43.22 -29.17
N ALA A 241 -12.67 -44.27 -28.88
CA ALA A 241 -13.49 -44.36 -27.66
C ALA A 241 -12.60 -44.27 -26.41
N GLY A 242 -12.97 -43.46 -25.42
CA GLY A 242 -12.20 -43.25 -24.20
C GLY A 242 -10.79 -42.68 -24.40
N GLY A 243 -10.49 -42.13 -25.58
CA GLY A 243 -9.14 -41.71 -25.95
C GLY A 243 -8.95 -40.21 -26.08
N THR A 244 -7.69 -39.80 -26.17
CA THR A 244 -7.24 -38.43 -26.39
C THR A 244 -6.53 -38.30 -27.73
N ASP A 245 -6.59 -37.13 -28.35
CA ASP A 245 -5.80 -36.78 -29.55
C ASP A 245 -5.26 -35.35 -29.42
N ALA A 246 -4.15 -35.06 -30.08
CA ALA A 246 -3.55 -33.72 -30.12
C ALA A 246 -3.35 -33.29 -31.57
N VAL A 247 -4.14 -32.31 -32.00
CA VAL A 247 -4.13 -31.84 -33.38
C VAL A 247 -3.28 -30.59 -33.49
N THR A 248 -2.23 -30.64 -34.30
CA THR A 248 -1.46 -29.46 -34.71
C THR A 248 -1.91 -29.00 -36.10
N ALA A 249 -2.16 -27.70 -36.25
CA ALA A 249 -2.48 -27.05 -37.51
C ALA A 249 -1.76 -25.71 -37.64
N ILE A 250 -1.53 -25.27 -38.88
CA ILE A 250 -0.84 -24.02 -39.19
C ILE A 250 -1.83 -23.01 -39.74
N VAL A 251 -1.90 -21.84 -39.11
CA VAL A 251 -2.75 -20.72 -39.51
C VAL A 251 -1.84 -19.58 -39.99
N ASN A 252 -1.94 -19.24 -41.27
CA ASN A 252 -1.15 -18.16 -41.87
C ASN A 252 -1.98 -16.88 -41.95
N VAL A 253 -1.40 -15.75 -41.55
CA VAL A 253 -2.04 -14.43 -41.59
C VAL A 253 -1.20 -13.51 -42.47
N PRO A 254 -1.69 -13.12 -43.66
CA PRO A 254 -1.01 -12.11 -44.47
C PRO A 254 -1.16 -10.73 -43.84
N GLN A 255 -0.13 -9.89 -43.94
CA GLN A 255 -0.10 -8.51 -43.46
C GLN A 255 -0.65 -8.37 -42.03
N PRO A 256 -0.03 -9.03 -41.04
CA PRO A 256 -0.56 -9.08 -39.69
C PRO A 256 -0.57 -7.68 -39.05
N HIS A 257 -1.72 -7.29 -38.51
CA HIS A 257 -1.80 -6.21 -37.53
C HIS A 257 -1.16 -6.66 -36.22
N LEU A 258 -0.06 -6.00 -35.83
CA LEU A 258 0.71 -6.34 -34.63
C LEU A 258 0.07 -5.78 -33.36
N TRP A 259 0.15 -6.53 -32.27
CA TRP A 259 -0.05 -5.98 -30.93
C TRP A 259 1.17 -5.13 -30.56
N GLN A 260 0.96 -3.84 -30.30
CA GLN A 260 2.00 -2.83 -30.07
C GLN A 260 1.90 -2.19 -28.67
N GLY A 261 1.53 -3.01 -27.69
CA GLY A 261 1.35 -2.57 -26.30
C GLY A 261 0.28 -1.49 -26.20
N VAL A 262 0.44 -0.58 -25.24
CA VAL A 262 -0.53 0.49 -24.94
C VAL A 262 -0.87 1.36 -26.16
N LYS A 263 0.05 1.48 -27.13
CA LYS A 263 -0.17 2.31 -28.32
C LYS A 263 -1.25 1.75 -29.24
N ASP A 264 -1.29 0.43 -29.39
CA ASP A 264 -2.21 -0.27 -30.29
C ASP A 264 -2.29 -1.75 -29.87
N PRO A 265 -3.11 -2.07 -28.85
CA PRO A 265 -3.24 -3.40 -28.28
C PRO A 265 -4.13 -4.30 -29.15
N TYR A 266 -3.77 -4.46 -30.42
CA TYR A 266 -4.60 -5.20 -31.38
C TYR A 266 -4.71 -6.69 -31.03
N LEU A 267 -5.95 -7.18 -30.94
CA LEU A 267 -6.26 -8.58 -30.66
C LEU A 267 -7.10 -9.19 -31.78
N TYR A 268 -6.67 -10.35 -32.26
CA TYR A 268 -7.49 -11.28 -33.01
C TYR A 268 -8.27 -12.18 -32.04
N ARG A 269 -9.28 -12.88 -32.56
CA ARG A 269 -9.98 -13.96 -31.85
C ARG A 269 -9.79 -15.27 -32.61
N LEU A 270 -9.10 -16.22 -31.99
CA LEU A 270 -9.03 -17.60 -32.49
C LEU A 270 -10.22 -18.39 -31.93
N SER A 271 -10.99 -19.02 -32.80
CA SER A 271 -12.04 -19.98 -32.43
C SER A 271 -11.60 -21.38 -32.85
N ALA A 272 -11.52 -22.30 -31.89
CA ALA A 272 -11.43 -23.73 -32.14
C ALA A 272 -12.82 -24.33 -31.95
N GLU A 273 -13.39 -24.89 -33.02
CA GLU A 273 -14.75 -25.43 -33.05
C GLU A 273 -14.68 -26.91 -33.43
N LEU A 274 -15.22 -27.78 -32.58
CA LEU A 274 -15.42 -29.19 -32.88
C LEU A 274 -16.82 -29.37 -33.44
N LEU A 275 -16.90 -29.76 -34.71
CA LEU A 275 -18.15 -29.91 -35.45
C LEU A 275 -18.62 -31.37 -35.44
N ASP A 276 -19.92 -31.56 -35.27
CA ASP A 276 -20.64 -32.81 -35.56
C ASP A 276 -21.60 -32.55 -36.73
N GLY A 277 -21.19 -32.95 -37.94
CA GLY A 277 -21.90 -32.57 -39.17
C GLY A 277 -21.88 -31.06 -39.41
N ARG A 278 -23.03 -30.39 -39.21
CA ARG A 278 -23.16 -28.92 -39.37
C ARG A 278 -23.19 -28.18 -38.04
N ASP A 279 -23.34 -28.90 -36.94
CA ASP A 279 -23.53 -28.31 -35.61
C ASP A 279 -22.19 -28.18 -34.89
N VAL A 280 -22.04 -27.11 -34.10
CA VAL A 280 -20.87 -26.92 -33.24
C VAL A 280 -21.10 -27.67 -31.93
N ALA A 281 -20.43 -28.80 -31.75
CA ALA A 281 -20.53 -29.63 -30.56
C ALA A 281 -19.77 -29.02 -29.38
N ASP A 282 -18.59 -28.46 -29.63
CA ASP A 282 -17.78 -27.79 -28.60
C ASP A 282 -16.99 -26.62 -29.20
N THR A 283 -16.73 -25.58 -28.40
CA THR A 283 -15.93 -24.44 -28.83
C THR A 283 -15.09 -23.84 -27.69
N VAL A 284 -13.87 -23.45 -28.05
CA VAL A 284 -12.98 -22.62 -27.22
C VAL A 284 -12.57 -21.41 -28.04
N GLN A 285 -12.65 -20.23 -27.42
CA GLN A 285 -12.21 -18.97 -28.03
C GLN A 285 -11.11 -18.34 -27.19
N LEU A 286 -10.05 -17.89 -27.85
CA LEU A 286 -8.91 -17.22 -27.20
C LEU A 286 -8.60 -15.89 -27.90
N PRO A 287 -8.28 -14.82 -27.14
CA PRO A 287 -7.62 -13.66 -27.71
C PRO A 287 -6.21 -14.02 -28.18
N VAL A 288 -5.78 -13.44 -29.30
CA VAL A 288 -4.44 -13.65 -29.85
C VAL A 288 -3.87 -12.30 -30.30
N GLY A 289 -2.84 -11.82 -29.61
CA GLY A 289 -2.04 -10.68 -30.04
C GLY A 289 -0.78 -11.13 -30.78
N LEU A 290 -0.53 -10.56 -31.96
CA LEU A 290 0.64 -10.90 -32.77
C LEU A 290 1.81 -9.97 -32.43
N ARG A 291 2.82 -10.49 -31.74
CA ARG A 291 3.95 -9.71 -31.24
C ARG A 291 5.19 -10.56 -31.00
N GLN A 292 6.34 -9.90 -30.93
CA GLN A 292 7.61 -10.44 -30.46
C GLN A 292 8.12 -9.63 -29.28
N PHE A 293 8.51 -10.32 -28.22
CA PHE A 293 9.26 -9.73 -27.11
C PHE A 293 10.75 -10.05 -27.27
N GLY A 294 11.58 -9.13 -26.83
CA GLY A 294 13.02 -9.33 -26.74
C GLY A 294 13.62 -8.39 -25.70
N VAL A 295 14.86 -8.64 -25.34
CA VAL A 295 15.62 -7.72 -24.48
C VAL A 295 17.02 -7.61 -25.05
N ASP A 296 17.48 -6.38 -25.18
CA ASP A 296 18.85 -6.05 -25.54
C ASP A 296 19.55 -5.54 -24.26
N PRO A 297 20.68 -6.12 -23.84
CA PRO A 297 21.35 -5.72 -22.61
C PRO A 297 21.72 -4.23 -22.56
N GLN A 298 21.82 -3.53 -23.69
CA GLN A 298 22.19 -2.11 -23.76
C GLN A 298 20.98 -1.20 -23.99
N ARG A 299 19.94 -1.69 -24.66
CA ARG A 299 18.76 -0.91 -25.06
C ARG A 299 17.51 -1.22 -24.24
N GLY A 300 17.58 -2.18 -23.33
CA GLY A 300 16.47 -2.60 -22.47
C GLY A 300 15.46 -3.48 -23.22
N PHE A 301 14.20 -3.42 -22.80
CA PHE A 301 13.13 -4.24 -23.36
C PHE A 301 12.73 -3.79 -24.77
N LEU A 302 12.45 -4.78 -25.62
CA LEU A 302 12.05 -4.60 -27.00
C LEU A 302 10.67 -5.20 -27.24
N LEU A 303 9.78 -4.41 -27.86
CA LEU A 303 8.52 -4.87 -28.43
C LEU A 303 8.59 -4.74 -29.95
N ASN A 304 8.44 -5.85 -30.66
CA ASN A 304 8.50 -5.91 -32.12
C ASN A 304 9.81 -5.28 -32.67
N GLY A 305 10.93 -5.55 -32.00
CA GLY A 305 12.28 -5.07 -32.35
C GLY A 305 12.60 -3.62 -31.97
N LYS A 306 11.65 -2.89 -31.37
CA LYS A 306 11.81 -1.47 -30.98
C LYS A 306 11.89 -1.32 -29.46
N PRO A 307 12.70 -0.39 -28.92
CA PRO A 307 12.75 -0.12 -27.50
C PRO A 307 11.36 0.24 -26.97
N TYR A 308 10.97 -0.44 -25.89
CA TYR A 308 9.69 -0.28 -25.22
C TYR A 308 9.93 -0.36 -23.71
N PRO A 309 10.31 0.77 -23.07
CA PRO A 309 10.61 0.79 -21.65
C PRO A 309 9.43 0.28 -20.82
N LEU A 310 9.69 -0.64 -19.90
CA LEU A 310 8.69 -1.18 -18.98
C LEU A 310 8.65 -0.32 -17.71
N HIS A 311 7.83 0.72 -17.75
CA HIS A 311 7.46 1.54 -16.61
C HIS A 311 6.30 0.87 -15.90
N GLY A 312 6.58 0.31 -14.71
CA GLY A 312 5.62 -0.54 -14.03
C GLY A 312 5.61 -0.38 -12.52
N VAL A 313 4.61 -1.04 -11.95
CA VAL A 313 4.52 -1.27 -10.51
C VAL A 313 4.38 -2.76 -10.27
N ASN A 314 4.73 -3.17 -9.06
CA ASN A 314 4.25 -4.42 -8.50
C ASN A 314 2.76 -4.27 -8.22
N TYR A 315 2.00 -5.31 -8.52
CA TYR A 315 0.57 -5.37 -8.29
C TYR A 315 0.25 -6.67 -7.57
N PHE A 316 -0.10 -6.51 -6.29
CA PHE A 316 -0.74 -7.57 -5.52
C PHE A 316 -2.16 -7.76 -6.03
N HIS A 317 -2.71 -8.98 -5.90
CA HIS A 317 -4.11 -9.22 -6.23
C HIS A 317 -4.98 -8.19 -5.51
N ALA A 318 -5.84 -7.50 -6.28
CA ALA A 318 -6.64 -6.41 -5.77
C ALA A 318 -7.35 -6.81 -4.48
N GLY A 319 -7.20 -5.96 -3.47
CA GLY A 319 -7.82 -6.17 -2.16
C GLY A 319 -8.62 -4.95 -1.74
N ARG A 320 -9.59 -5.17 -0.85
CA ARG A 320 -10.42 -4.11 -0.26
C ARG A 320 -10.61 -4.36 1.23
N PRO A 321 -10.69 -3.28 2.04
CA PRO A 321 -10.94 -3.40 3.48
C PRO A 321 -12.10 -4.36 3.80
N GLY A 322 -11.85 -5.32 4.69
CA GLY A 322 -12.87 -6.27 5.14
C GLY A 322 -13.18 -7.41 4.18
N ARG A 323 -12.63 -7.38 2.94
CA ARG A 323 -12.85 -8.39 1.90
C ARG A 323 -11.58 -9.14 1.53
N GLY A 324 -10.41 -8.69 1.95
CA GLY A 324 -9.14 -9.24 1.51
C GLY A 324 -9.08 -9.29 -0.02
N VAL A 325 -8.67 -10.44 -0.55
CA VAL A 325 -8.58 -10.71 -2.00
C VAL A 325 -9.85 -11.36 -2.58
N ALA A 326 -10.95 -11.43 -1.82
CA ALA A 326 -12.24 -11.94 -2.31
C ALA A 326 -13.04 -10.84 -3.03
N ILE A 327 -12.55 -10.50 -4.22
CA ILE A 327 -13.01 -9.37 -5.04
C ILE A 327 -13.41 -9.81 -6.45
N GLY A 328 -14.12 -8.94 -7.17
CA GLY A 328 -14.63 -9.22 -8.51
C GLY A 328 -13.97 -8.40 -9.61
N LYS A 329 -14.55 -8.52 -10.80
CA LYS A 329 -14.15 -7.76 -12.00
C LYS A 329 -14.17 -6.23 -11.79
N PRO A 330 -15.17 -5.63 -11.12
CA PRO A 330 -15.20 -4.18 -10.93
C PRO A 330 -14.01 -3.62 -10.16
N GLU A 331 -13.53 -4.31 -9.13
CA GLU A 331 -12.35 -3.88 -8.37
C GLU A 331 -11.06 -3.99 -9.18
N ILE A 332 -10.94 -5.04 -10.01
CA ILE A 332 -9.81 -5.19 -10.94
C ILE A 332 -9.82 -4.06 -11.99
N ASP A 333 -10.99 -3.75 -12.55
CA ASP A 333 -11.13 -2.66 -13.53
C ASP A 333 -10.84 -1.28 -12.92
N GLU A 334 -11.25 -1.04 -11.68
CA GLU A 334 -10.90 0.17 -10.94
C GLU A 334 -9.39 0.30 -10.75
N ASP A 335 -8.75 -0.76 -10.27
CA ASP A 335 -7.30 -0.78 -10.03
C ASP A 335 -6.54 -0.54 -11.34
N LEU A 336 -6.88 -1.26 -12.41
CA LEU A 336 -6.24 -1.09 -13.72
C LEU A 336 -6.50 0.30 -14.30
N ARG A 337 -7.69 0.88 -14.10
CA ARG A 337 -7.97 2.27 -14.52
C ARG A 337 -7.06 3.26 -13.82
N ILE A 338 -6.85 3.13 -12.50
CA ILE A 338 -5.95 3.98 -11.73
C ILE A 338 -4.51 3.82 -12.24
N LEU A 339 -4.05 2.58 -12.43
CA LEU A 339 -2.71 2.30 -12.92
C LEU A 339 -2.48 2.79 -14.37
N MET A 340 -3.48 2.69 -15.24
CA MET A 340 -3.39 3.23 -16.60
C MET A 340 -3.40 4.77 -16.62
N ASP A 341 -4.13 5.43 -15.71
CA ASP A 341 -4.02 6.88 -15.50
C ASP A 341 -2.64 7.30 -14.97
N MET A 342 -1.90 6.39 -14.33
CA MET A 342 -0.50 6.61 -13.98
C MET A 342 0.44 6.65 -15.20
N GLY A 343 0.10 5.94 -16.28
CA GLY A 343 0.88 5.89 -17.52
C GLY A 343 1.69 4.61 -17.70
N LEU A 344 1.28 3.52 -17.04
CA LEU A 344 2.00 2.25 -17.10
C LEU A 344 2.13 1.68 -18.51
N THR A 345 3.27 1.03 -18.76
CA THR A 345 3.53 0.17 -19.93
C THR A 345 3.78 -1.28 -19.53
N GLY A 346 4.12 -1.54 -18.27
CA GLY A 346 4.30 -2.89 -17.74
C GLY A 346 3.74 -3.06 -16.33
N LEU A 347 3.49 -4.30 -15.93
CA LEU A 347 2.97 -4.65 -14.60
C LEU A 347 3.61 -5.96 -14.12
N ARG A 348 4.12 -5.98 -12.88
CA ARG A 348 4.58 -7.21 -12.24
C ARG A 348 3.49 -7.75 -11.32
N LEU A 349 2.87 -8.85 -11.72
CA LEU A 349 1.84 -9.55 -10.95
C LEU A 349 2.51 -10.40 -9.87
N VAL A 350 2.50 -9.89 -8.64
CA VAL A 350 3.20 -10.48 -7.48
C VAL A 350 2.21 -11.12 -6.49
N HIS A 351 2.59 -12.10 -5.69
CA HIS A 351 3.73 -13.03 -5.86
C HIS A 351 3.23 -14.41 -6.29
N TYR A 352 2.21 -14.45 -7.14
CA TYR A 352 1.51 -15.68 -7.53
C TYR A 352 0.71 -15.43 -8.81
N GLN A 353 0.10 -16.48 -9.36
CA GLN A 353 -0.84 -16.34 -10.47
C GLN A 353 -2.05 -15.49 -10.08
N HIS A 354 -2.47 -14.55 -10.92
CA HIS A 354 -3.63 -13.66 -10.67
C HIS A 354 -4.93 -14.22 -11.29
N PRO A 355 -6.11 -13.61 -11.06
CA PRO A 355 -7.33 -13.99 -11.77
C PRO A 355 -7.20 -13.87 -13.29
N ALA A 356 -7.81 -14.78 -14.05
CA ALA A 356 -7.79 -14.79 -15.53
C ALA A 356 -8.18 -13.42 -16.13
N TYR A 357 -9.20 -12.79 -15.56
CA TYR A 357 -9.68 -11.47 -15.98
C TYR A 357 -8.59 -10.38 -15.95
N THR A 358 -7.63 -10.45 -15.03
CA THR A 358 -6.51 -9.50 -14.99
C THR A 358 -5.63 -9.62 -16.23
N TYR A 359 -5.37 -10.85 -16.70
CA TYR A 359 -4.59 -11.09 -17.91
C TYR A 359 -5.36 -10.70 -19.18
N GLU A 360 -6.66 -11.00 -19.23
CA GLU A 360 -7.55 -10.55 -20.32
C GLU A 360 -7.54 -9.02 -20.45
N ARG A 361 -7.70 -8.31 -19.33
CA ARG A 361 -7.63 -6.85 -19.33
C ARG A 361 -6.25 -6.32 -19.68
N ALA A 362 -5.18 -6.99 -19.27
CA ALA A 362 -3.83 -6.59 -19.65
C ALA A 362 -3.60 -6.72 -21.17
N ASP A 363 -4.12 -7.76 -21.81
CA ASP A 363 -4.10 -7.92 -23.26
C ASP A 363 -4.80 -6.76 -23.97
N GLU A 364 -6.00 -6.41 -23.50
CA GLU A 364 -6.86 -5.35 -24.06
C GLU A 364 -6.32 -3.95 -23.81
N LEU A 365 -5.65 -3.72 -22.67
CA LEU A 365 -5.04 -2.43 -22.30
C LEU A 365 -3.65 -2.23 -22.90
N GLY A 366 -3.03 -3.29 -23.42
CA GLY A 366 -1.68 -3.21 -23.99
C GLY A 366 -0.55 -3.24 -22.96
N LEU A 367 -0.82 -3.73 -21.75
CA LEU A 367 0.19 -3.86 -20.70
C LEU A 367 1.10 -5.05 -20.98
N VAL A 368 2.39 -4.91 -20.67
CA VAL A 368 3.34 -6.04 -20.67
C VAL A 368 3.45 -6.62 -19.27
N LEU A 369 3.16 -7.91 -19.10
CA LEU A 369 3.15 -8.58 -17.81
C LEU A 369 4.42 -9.37 -17.54
N TRP A 370 4.90 -9.23 -16.31
CA TRP A 370 5.71 -10.22 -15.60
C TRP A 370 4.81 -10.88 -14.54
N THR A 371 4.59 -12.19 -14.62
CA THR A 371 3.77 -12.95 -13.66
C THR A 371 4.55 -14.13 -13.11
N GLU A 372 4.31 -14.53 -11.86
CA GLU A 372 5.20 -15.46 -11.15
C GLU A 372 4.49 -16.51 -10.30
N ILE A 373 5.22 -17.57 -9.95
CA ILE A 373 4.82 -18.58 -8.96
C ILE A 373 5.20 -18.15 -7.53
N PRO A 374 4.54 -18.69 -6.48
CA PRO A 374 4.76 -18.27 -5.09
C PRO A 374 6.01 -18.85 -4.40
N LEU A 375 7.12 -19.03 -5.12
CA LEU A 375 8.42 -19.27 -4.49
C LEU A 375 8.95 -17.96 -3.91
N ASN A 376 8.60 -17.67 -2.66
CA ASN A 376 8.95 -16.42 -2.00
C ASN A 376 9.53 -16.64 -0.59
N SER A 377 10.65 -15.99 -0.28
CA SER A 377 11.31 -15.93 1.04
C SER A 377 11.87 -17.27 1.55
N ALA A 378 11.02 -18.27 1.70
CA ALA A 378 11.35 -19.57 2.27
C ALA A 378 11.11 -20.70 1.26
N MET A 379 11.89 -21.77 1.41
CA MET A 379 11.75 -23.02 0.67
C MET A 379 12.00 -24.21 1.59
N GLU A 380 11.38 -25.35 1.29
CA GLU A 380 11.76 -26.65 1.86
C GLU A 380 12.58 -27.44 0.83
N GLU A 381 13.54 -28.22 1.30
CA GLU A 381 14.38 -29.06 0.45
C GLU A 381 13.82 -30.48 0.35
N THR A 382 12.60 -30.59 -0.19
CA THR A 382 11.91 -31.88 -0.35
C THR A 382 11.44 -32.08 -1.79
N PRO A 383 11.39 -33.34 -2.28
CA PRO A 383 10.79 -33.63 -3.58
C PRO A 383 9.36 -33.13 -3.70
N ALA A 384 8.55 -33.28 -2.64
CA ALA A 384 7.16 -32.83 -2.64
C ALA A 384 7.00 -31.31 -2.83
N PHE A 385 7.84 -30.49 -2.17
CA PHE A 385 7.82 -29.04 -2.37
C PHE A 385 8.23 -28.65 -3.81
N ARG A 386 9.25 -29.33 -4.35
CA ARG A 386 9.70 -29.12 -5.73
C ARG A 386 8.62 -29.52 -6.75
N ASP A 387 7.95 -30.65 -6.54
CA ASP A 387 6.84 -31.09 -7.39
C ASP A 387 5.66 -30.12 -7.34
N ASN A 388 5.36 -29.56 -6.17
CA ASN A 388 4.35 -28.50 -6.03
C ASN A 388 4.70 -27.26 -6.86
N LEU A 389 5.94 -26.78 -6.80
CA LEU A 389 6.39 -25.64 -7.62
C LEU A 389 6.34 -25.93 -9.12
N TYR A 390 6.71 -27.17 -9.53
CA TYR A 390 6.57 -27.59 -10.91
C TYR A 390 5.12 -27.62 -11.37
N SER A 391 4.20 -28.08 -10.53
CA SER A 391 2.76 -28.05 -10.81
C SER A 391 2.28 -26.62 -10.99
N GLN A 392 2.56 -25.74 -10.01
CA GLN A 392 2.14 -24.34 -10.07
C GLN A 392 2.73 -23.58 -11.28
N LEU A 393 3.97 -23.89 -11.68
CA LEU A 393 4.58 -23.30 -12.89
C LEU A 393 3.91 -23.81 -14.18
N ARG A 394 3.60 -25.10 -14.27
CA ARG A 394 2.86 -25.64 -15.42
C ARG A 394 1.46 -25.06 -15.52
N GLU A 395 0.75 -24.95 -14.40
CA GLU A 395 -0.55 -24.31 -14.32
C GLU A 395 -0.47 -22.85 -14.78
N LEU A 396 0.45 -22.06 -14.23
CA LEU A 396 0.67 -20.67 -14.61
C LEU A 396 0.91 -20.54 -16.12
N VAL A 397 1.84 -21.33 -16.69
CA VAL A 397 2.19 -21.23 -18.11
C VAL A 397 1.03 -21.71 -18.98
N ARG A 398 0.47 -22.89 -18.74
CA ARG A 398 -0.56 -23.50 -19.62
C ARG A 398 -1.87 -22.73 -19.60
N GLN A 399 -2.23 -22.12 -18.47
CA GLN A 399 -3.44 -21.29 -18.37
C GLN A 399 -3.26 -19.95 -19.08
N ASN A 400 -2.04 -19.39 -19.08
CA ASN A 400 -1.80 -18.02 -19.53
C ASN A 400 -0.96 -17.89 -20.82
N HIS A 401 -0.62 -19.02 -21.48
CA HIS A 401 0.22 -19.04 -22.68
C HIS A 401 -0.34 -18.22 -23.86
N HIS A 402 -1.66 -18.10 -23.96
CA HIS A 402 -2.29 -17.40 -25.08
C HIS A 402 -2.31 -15.88 -24.89
N HIS A 403 -2.12 -15.39 -23.66
CA HIS A 403 -2.18 -13.95 -23.37
C HIS A 403 -1.06 -13.19 -24.08
N ALA A 404 -1.47 -12.18 -24.83
CA ALA A 404 -0.58 -11.32 -25.61
C ALA A 404 0.36 -10.55 -24.70
N SER A 405 -0.15 -10.08 -23.56
CA SER A 405 0.50 -9.25 -22.55
C SER A 405 1.63 -9.96 -21.80
N VAL A 406 1.54 -11.28 -21.58
CA VAL A 406 2.53 -12.00 -20.78
C VAL A 406 3.84 -12.12 -21.53
N ALA A 407 4.89 -11.53 -20.98
CA ALA A 407 6.25 -11.54 -21.55
C ALA A 407 7.26 -12.30 -20.68
N VAL A 408 7.07 -12.29 -19.35
CA VAL A 408 8.04 -12.85 -18.40
C VAL A 408 7.37 -13.80 -17.41
N TRP A 409 7.89 -15.02 -17.33
CA TRP A 409 7.59 -16.00 -16.29
C TRP A 409 8.55 -15.84 -15.11
N GLY A 410 8.05 -15.38 -13.98
CA GLY A 410 8.82 -15.29 -12.73
C GLY A 410 8.88 -16.63 -12.03
N ILE A 411 10.09 -17.09 -11.71
CA ILE A 411 10.32 -18.39 -11.08
C ILE A 411 10.55 -18.30 -9.56
N GLY A 412 10.66 -17.09 -9.02
CA GLY A 412 10.76 -16.87 -7.58
C GLY A 412 11.15 -15.44 -7.22
N ASN A 413 11.07 -15.15 -5.92
CA ASN A 413 11.32 -13.86 -5.32
C ASN A 413 12.04 -14.02 -3.97
N GLU A 414 13.17 -13.34 -3.79
CA GLU A 414 13.81 -13.14 -2.49
C GLU A 414 13.97 -14.40 -1.63
N VAL A 415 14.37 -15.54 -2.18
CA VAL A 415 14.63 -16.70 -1.34
C VAL A 415 15.84 -16.40 -0.45
N TYR A 416 15.68 -16.50 0.87
CA TYR A 416 16.69 -16.11 1.87
C TYR A 416 17.83 -17.12 2.02
N ARG A 417 17.82 -18.21 1.24
CA ARG A 417 18.93 -19.12 1.05
C ARG A 417 19.80 -18.66 -0.12
N SER A 418 21.10 -18.89 -0.03
CA SER A 418 22.05 -18.56 -1.11
C SER A 418 22.97 -19.73 -1.50
N ASP A 419 22.52 -20.97 -1.27
CA ASP A 419 23.31 -22.18 -1.43
C ASP A 419 22.94 -22.99 -2.69
N GLU A 420 23.64 -24.10 -2.92
CA GLU A 420 23.51 -24.91 -4.13
C GLU A 420 22.08 -25.46 -4.36
N PRO A 421 21.34 -25.95 -3.34
CA PRO A 421 19.98 -26.45 -3.54
C PRO A 421 19.00 -25.43 -4.13
N ILE A 422 19.02 -24.17 -3.65
CA ILE A 422 18.18 -23.12 -4.24
C ILE A 422 18.66 -22.73 -5.64
N ARG A 423 19.97 -22.67 -5.88
CA ARG A 423 20.50 -22.41 -7.23
C ARG A 423 20.04 -23.46 -8.23
N ALA A 424 20.11 -24.74 -7.86
CA ALA A 424 19.66 -25.86 -8.68
C ALA A 424 18.14 -25.83 -8.91
N LEU A 425 17.35 -25.51 -7.88
CA LEU A 425 15.89 -25.33 -8.02
C LEU A 425 15.54 -24.23 -9.02
N LEU A 426 16.20 -23.07 -8.95
CA LEU A 426 15.99 -21.98 -9.91
C LEU A 426 16.39 -22.37 -11.34
N ALA A 427 17.49 -23.11 -11.51
CA ALA A 427 17.90 -23.63 -12.81
C ALA A 427 16.85 -24.59 -13.40
N ASP A 428 16.30 -25.49 -12.59
CA ASP A 428 15.29 -26.45 -13.02
C ASP A 428 13.95 -25.79 -13.36
N LEU A 429 13.54 -24.78 -12.58
CA LEU A 429 12.33 -23.98 -12.86
C LEU A 429 12.49 -23.16 -14.15
N HIS A 430 13.66 -22.54 -14.37
CA HIS A 430 13.98 -21.90 -15.65
C HIS A 430 13.86 -22.91 -16.81
N ALA A 431 14.50 -24.07 -16.69
CA ALA A 431 14.45 -25.10 -17.72
C ALA A 431 13.02 -25.63 -17.96
N LEU A 432 12.21 -25.78 -16.91
CA LEU A 432 10.80 -26.16 -17.03
C LEU A 432 10.00 -25.09 -17.76
N ALA A 433 10.13 -23.81 -17.38
CA ALA A 433 9.47 -22.71 -18.08
C ALA A 433 9.84 -22.69 -19.56
N LYS A 434 11.11 -22.91 -19.93
CA LYS A 434 11.54 -22.98 -21.33
C LYS A 434 11.01 -24.20 -22.10
N ARG A 435 10.80 -25.34 -21.43
CA ARG A 435 10.17 -26.51 -22.05
C ARG A 435 8.67 -26.28 -22.29
N GLU A 436 7.98 -25.66 -21.34
CA GLU A 436 6.56 -25.34 -21.47
C GLU A 436 6.36 -24.21 -22.50
N ASP A 437 7.22 -23.19 -22.49
CA ASP A 437 7.13 -22.01 -23.35
C ASP A 437 8.50 -21.36 -23.63
N ALA A 438 9.10 -21.76 -24.75
CA ALA A 438 10.36 -21.19 -25.22
C ALA A 438 10.21 -19.75 -25.78
N SER A 439 8.99 -19.28 -26.04
CA SER A 439 8.74 -17.99 -26.68
C SER A 439 8.79 -16.80 -25.72
N ARG A 440 8.79 -17.06 -24.40
CA ARG A 440 8.79 -16.05 -23.34
C ARG A 440 10.07 -16.08 -22.52
N LEU A 441 10.32 -14.96 -21.86
CA LEU A 441 11.47 -14.76 -20.99
C LEU A 441 11.17 -15.29 -19.59
N THR A 442 12.21 -15.48 -18.80
CA THR A 442 12.14 -15.88 -17.39
C THR A 442 12.89 -14.87 -16.53
N SER A 443 12.44 -14.69 -15.28
CA SER A 443 13.13 -13.83 -14.32
C SER A 443 13.04 -14.37 -12.88
N TYR A 444 14.05 -14.06 -12.09
CA TYR A 444 14.09 -14.26 -10.64
C TYR A 444 14.40 -12.90 -9.99
N ALA A 445 13.63 -12.52 -8.97
CA ALA A 445 13.82 -11.27 -8.23
C ALA A 445 14.76 -11.49 -7.04
N HIS A 446 15.96 -10.90 -7.08
CA HIS A 446 17.08 -11.18 -6.19
C HIS A 446 17.31 -10.06 -5.14
N CYS A 447 17.49 -10.45 -3.88
CA CYS A 447 17.84 -9.54 -2.76
C CYS A 447 19.12 -9.93 -2.03
N CYS A 448 19.30 -11.22 -1.79
CA CYS A 448 19.86 -11.67 -0.50
C CYS A 448 21.24 -12.35 -0.61
N ALA A 449 21.93 -12.14 -1.74
CA ALA A 449 23.33 -12.51 -1.94
C ALA A 449 24.00 -11.43 -2.80
N PRO A 450 25.32 -11.48 -3.06
CA PRO A 450 25.98 -10.58 -4.00
C PRO A 450 25.26 -10.49 -5.35
N ASP A 451 25.30 -9.34 -6.01
CA ASP A 451 24.52 -9.10 -7.23
C ASP A 451 24.89 -10.06 -8.37
N ASP A 452 26.16 -10.41 -8.51
CA ASP A 452 26.65 -11.35 -9.51
C ASP A 452 26.62 -12.82 -9.03
N HIS A 453 25.93 -13.10 -7.93
CA HIS A 453 25.80 -14.46 -7.43
C HIS A 453 25.11 -15.37 -8.47
N PRO A 454 25.54 -16.63 -8.67
CA PRO A 454 24.97 -17.52 -9.69
C PRO A 454 23.45 -17.66 -9.66
N MET A 455 22.81 -17.54 -8.50
CA MET A 455 21.35 -17.57 -8.38
C MET A 455 20.65 -16.44 -9.15
N ALA A 456 21.19 -15.22 -9.08
CA ALA A 456 20.64 -14.07 -9.80
C ALA A 456 20.75 -14.22 -11.32
N LEU A 457 21.62 -15.13 -11.78
CA LEU A 457 21.98 -15.27 -13.18
C LEU A 457 21.35 -16.49 -13.89
N GLN A 458 20.54 -17.31 -13.19
CA GLN A 458 19.96 -18.53 -13.77
C GLN A 458 18.93 -18.28 -14.88
N THR A 459 18.15 -17.20 -14.77
CA THR A 459 17.05 -16.87 -15.70
C THR A 459 17.50 -16.04 -16.90
N ASP A 460 16.66 -15.79 -17.89
CA ASP A 460 17.05 -14.90 -19.02
C ASP A 460 17.36 -13.48 -18.52
N LEU A 461 16.54 -12.98 -17.60
CA LEU A 461 16.61 -11.63 -17.03
C LEU A 461 17.04 -11.70 -15.58
N ALA A 462 18.05 -10.90 -15.19
CA ALA A 462 18.39 -10.70 -13.79
C ALA A 462 17.61 -9.49 -13.25
N SER A 463 16.91 -9.67 -12.13
CA SER A 463 16.11 -8.61 -11.52
C SER A 463 16.45 -8.48 -10.05
N TYR A 464 16.48 -7.25 -9.55
CA TYR A 464 16.93 -6.97 -8.19
C TYR A 464 15.90 -6.15 -7.41
N ASN A 465 15.71 -6.50 -6.14
CA ASN A 465 14.87 -5.76 -5.21
C ASN A 465 15.76 -4.84 -4.38
N ARG A 466 15.70 -3.51 -4.59
CA ARG A 466 16.63 -2.55 -3.99
C ARG A 466 15.91 -1.38 -3.35
N TYR A 467 16.23 -1.13 -2.09
CA TYR A 467 15.50 -0.24 -1.19
C TYR A 467 16.43 0.79 -0.50
N TRP A 468 17.49 1.22 -1.18
CA TRP A 468 18.43 2.21 -0.65
C TRP A 468 17.77 3.55 -0.36
N GLY A 469 18.05 4.08 0.82
CA GLY A 469 17.35 5.18 1.46
C GLY A 469 16.09 4.77 2.23
N TRP A 470 15.58 3.55 2.11
CA TRP A 470 14.52 3.03 2.97
C TRP A 470 15.09 2.12 4.06
N TYR A 471 15.58 0.92 3.72
CA TYR A 471 16.14 -0.03 4.69
C TYR A 471 17.61 0.20 5.01
N ASP A 472 18.41 0.61 4.03
CA ASP A 472 19.85 0.85 4.13
C ASP A 472 20.28 1.96 3.16
N GLY A 473 21.57 2.23 2.95
CA GLY A 473 22.09 3.14 1.90
C GLY A 473 21.46 4.54 1.79
N GLN A 474 21.66 5.19 0.64
CA GLN A 474 21.11 6.49 0.24
C GLN A 474 20.37 6.39 -1.10
N PHE A 475 19.39 7.26 -1.37
CA PHE A 475 18.58 7.18 -2.60
C PHE A 475 19.43 7.15 -3.89
N LYS A 476 20.50 7.96 -3.93
CA LYS A 476 21.38 8.09 -5.10
C LYS A 476 22.22 6.85 -5.37
N ASP A 477 22.34 5.93 -4.44
CA ASP A 477 23.18 4.73 -4.59
C ASP A 477 22.67 3.81 -5.71
N ILE A 478 21.38 3.89 -6.06
CA ILE A 478 20.75 3.13 -7.16
C ILE A 478 21.46 3.35 -8.51
N GLY A 479 21.95 4.56 -8.75
CA GLY A 479 22.59 4.92 -10.01
C GLY A 479 23.97 4.27 -10.18
N PRO A 480 24.95 4.60 -9.32
CA PRO A 480 26.28 4.00 -9.35
C PRO A 480 26.25 2.47 -9.24
N TRP A 481 25.32 1.91 -8.47
CA TRP A 481 25.13 0.46 -8.41
C TRP A 481 24.78 -0.11 -9.78
N ALA A 482 23.76 0.45 -10.45
CA ALA A 482 23.30 -0.05 -11.73
C ALA A 482 24.40 0.04 -12.80
N ASP A 483 25.13 1.15 -12.84
CA ASP A 483 26.24 1.34 -13.80
C ASP A 483 27.36 0.32 -13.57
N LYS A 484 27.75 0.12 -12.31
CA LYS A 484 28.81 -0.84 -11.94
C LYS A 484 28.39 -2.28 -12.27
N LEU A 485 27.15 -2.65 -11.98
CA LEU A 485 26.65 -3.98 -12.26
C LEU A 485 26.54 -4.24 -13.76
N HIS A 486 26.02 -3.27 -14.52
CA HIS A 486 25.93 -3.34 -15.98
C HIS A 486 27.32 -3.48 -16.63
N ALA A 487 28.29 -2.69 -16.18
CA ALA A 487 29.67 -2.79 -16.66
C ALA A 487 30.32 -4.14 -16.36
N LYS A 488 29.97 -4.75 -15.21
CA LYS A 488 30.47 -6.08 -14.81
C LYS A 488 29.78 -7.21 -15.59
N LEU A 489 28.51 -7.06 -15.95
CA LEU A 489 27.68 -8.07 -16.61
C LEU A 489 27.06 -7.55 -17.93
N PRO A 490 27.86 -7.09 -18.91
CA PRO A 490 27.36 -6.32 -20.06
C PRO A 490 26.46 -7.11 -21.03
N ALA A 491 26.46 -8.44 -20.92
CA ALA A 491 25.62 -9.34 -21.72
C ALA A 491 24.35 -9.80 -20.98
N LYS A 492 24.23 -9.53 -19.68
CA LYS A 492 23.08 -9.93 -18.87
C LYS A 492 22.10 -8.76 -18.77
N PRO A 493 20.85 -8.89 -19.25
CA PRO A 493 19.87 -7.86 -18.98
C PRO A 493 19.58 -7.75 -17.48
N ILE A 494 19.75 -6.55 -16.93
CA ILE A 494 19.49 -6.25 -15.53
C ILE A 494 18.26 -5.33 -15.40
N GLY A 495 17.50 -5.49 -14.32
CA GLY A 495 16.31 -4.68 -14.04
C GLY A 495 16.02 -4.59 -12.55
N LEU A 496 15.05 -3.75 -12.20
CA LEU A 496 14.57 -3.58 -10.82
C LEU A 496 13.23 -4.27 -10.65
N GLY A 497 13.23 -5.39 -9.92
CA GLY A 497 12.02 -6.13 -9.57
C GLY A 497 11.18 -5.39 -8.53
N GLU A 498 11.85 -4.68 -7.60
CA GLU A 498 11.22 -3.89 -6.56
C GLU A 498 12.09 -2.71 -6.14
N TYR A 499 11.45 -1.57 -5.87
CA TYR A 499 12.00 -0.43 -5.15
C TYR A 499 10.87 0.44 -4.63
N GLY A 500 11.01 1.03 -3.44
CA GLY A 500 9.98 1.88 -2.85
C GLY A 500 10.28 2.29 -1.42
N ALA A 501 9.42 3.12 -0.84
CA ALA A 501 9.48 3.56 0.55
C ALA A 501 8.06 3.63 1.14
N GLY A 502 7.94 3.38 2.44
CA GLY A 502 6.66 3.43 3.15
C GLY A 502 6.15 4.86 3.28
N ALA A 503 4.84 5.05 3.20
CA ALA A 503 4.20 6.34 3.42
C ALA A 503 2.74 6.21 3.86
N SER A 504 2.36 7.07 4.79
CA SER A 504 0.98 7.33 5.17
C SER A 504 0.47 8.62 4.51
N ALA A 505 -0.71 8.55 3.90
CA ALA A 505 -1.40 9.73 3.35
C ALA A 505 -2.02 10.65 4.43
N ILE A 506 -1.74 10.43 5.72
CA ILE A 506 -2.17 11.33 6.81
C ILE A 506 -1.01 11.83 7.68
N GLN A 507 0.18 11.25 7.53
CA GLN A 507 1.38 11.68 8.23
C GLN A 507 2.15 12.63 7.32
N GLN A 508 2.43 13.83 7.81
CA GLN A 508 2.94 14.92 6.99
C GLN A 508 4.15 15.55 7.69
N GLU A 509 5.26 15.71 6.97
CA GLU A 509 6.49 16.31 7.48
C GLU A 509 7.22 17.03 6.34
N ASP A 510 7.54 18.30 6.51
CA ASP A 510 8.24 19.11 5.49
C ASP A 510 9.23 20.08 6.16
N PRO A 511 10.56 19.92 5.95
CA PRO A 511 11.20 18.87 5.15
C PRO A 511 11.12 17.50 5.85
N PRO A 512 10.92 16.40 5.09
CA PRO A 512 10.84 15.06 5.67
C PRO A 512 12.21 14.57 6.15
N ARG A 513 12.22 13.86 7.29
CA ARG A 513 13.39 13.09 7.75
C ARG A 513 13.23 11.62 7.38
N ARG A 514 14.35 10.88 7.32
CA ARG A 514 14.32 9.42 7.09
C ARG A 514 13.55 8.72 8.22
N PRO A 515 12.47 7.99 7.89
CA PRO A 515 11.75 7.18 8.85
C PRO A 515 12.57 5.98 9.34
N GLU A 516 12.22 5.49 10.52
CA GLU A 516 12.52 4.11 10.89
C GLU A 516 11.53 3.19 10.15
N PRO A 517 11.97 2.28 9.27
CA PRO A 517 11.07 1.49 8.42
C PRO A 517 10.02 0.64 9.14
N GLY A 518 10.32 0.17 10.36
CA GLY A 518 9.38 -0.57 11.21
C GLY A 518 8.61 0.31 12.19
N GLY A 519 8.86 1.63 12.17
CA GLY A 519 8.28 2.60 13.09
C GLY A 519 6.85 2.99 12.71
N ARG A 520 6.23 3.83 13.55
CA ARG A 520 4.85 4.32 13.36
C ARG A 520 4.73 5.60 12.54
N TRP A 521 5.84 6.14 12.05
CA TRP A 521 5.92 7.47 11.43
C TRP A 521 6.56 7.40 10.04
N HIS A 522 5.75 7.31 9.00
CA HIS A 522 6.10 7.26 7.59
C HIS A 522 5.47 8.47 6.85
N PRO A 523 6.08 9.67 6.91
CA PRO A 523 5.54 10.86 6.29
C PRO A 523 5.53 10.73 4.76
N GLU A 524 4.42 11.13 4.15
CA GLU A 524 4.22 11.04 2.71
C GLU A 524 5.34 11.69 1.89
N GLN A 525 5.84 12.83 2.36
CA GLN A 525 6.88 13.61 1.70
C GLN A 525 8.19 12.82 1.54
N TYR A 526 8.47 11.86 2.43
CA TYR A 526 9.68 11.04 2.32
C TYR A 526 9.60 10.07 1.13
N GLN A 527 8.45 9.41 0.94
CA GLN A 527 8.22 8.55 -0.23
C GLN A 527 8.28 9.37 -1.53
N ALA A 528 7.73 10.58 -1.53
CA ALA A 528 7.82 11.47 -2.68
C ALA A 528 9.29 11.81 -3.00
N LEU A 529 10.09 12.21 -2.01
CA LEU A 529 11.52 12.51 -2.18
C LEU A 529 12.34 11.29 -2.65
N PHE A 530 12.03 10.10 -2.13
CA PHE A 530 12.62 8.84 -2.60
C PHE A 530 12.38 8.65 -4.09
N HIS A 531 11.11 8.76 -4.54
CA HIS A 531 10.75 8.54 -5.94
C HIS A 531 11.22 9.66 -6.88
N GLU A 532 11.35 10.91 -6.40
CA GLU A 532 11.99 12.01 -7.15
C GLU A 532 13.40 11.61 -7.60
N THR A 533 14.19 11.06 -6.67
CA THR A 533 15.57 10.66 -6.96
C THR A 533 15.62 9.40 -7.82
N TYR A 534 14.85 8.36 -7.47
CA TYR A 534 14.88 7.09 -8.18
C TYR A 534 14.43 7.22 -9.64
N ALA A 535 13.35 7.96 -9.90
CA ALA A 535 12.87 8.14 -11.28
C ALA A 535 13.89 8.87 -12.16
N ALA A 536 14.55 9.92 -11.63
CA ALA A 536 15.60 10.64 -12.35
C ALA A 536 16.83 9.76 -12.63
N GLU A 537 17.24 8.91 -11.69
CA GLU A 537 18.35 7.98 -11.90
C GLU A 537 18.00 6.84 -12.88
N ILE A 538 16.81 6.27 -12.78
CA ILE A 538 16.34 5.22 -13.71
C ILE A 538 16.24 5.77 -15.14
N ALA A 539 15.74 6.99 -15.32
CA ALA A 539 15.56 7.60 -16.64
C ALA A 539 16.89 7.75 -17.42
N LYS A 540 18.03 7.83 -16.73
CA LYS A 540 19.38 7.92 -17.33
C LYS A 540 19.89 6.56 -17.83
N ARG A 541 19.20 5.45 -17.55
CA ARG A 541 19.70 4.08 -17.70
C ARG A 541 18.77 3.22 -18.57
N PRO A 542 18.70 3.48 -19.88
CA PRO A 542 17.82 2.77 -20.80
C PRO A 542 18.16 1.27 -20.94
N PHE A 543 19.33 0.83 -20.47
CA PHE A 543 19.71 -0.58 -20.46
C PHE A 543 18.87 -1.43 -19.48
N MET A 544 18.21 -0.80 -18.49
CA MET A 544 17.34 -1.52 -17.58
C MET A 544 16.16 -2.13 -18.34
N TRP A 545 16.03 -3.45 -18.30
CA TRP A 545 14.97 -4.13 -19.06
C TRP A 545 13.57 -3.78 -18.53
N GLY A 546 13.45 -3.54 -17.22
CA GLY A 546 12.21 -3.13 -16.58
C GLY A 546 12.42 -2.65 -15.16
N THR A 547 11.53 -1.77 -14.69
CA THR A 547 11.57 -1.21 -13.34
C THR A 547 10.17 -1.21 -12.74
N PHE A 548 10.00 -1.90 -11.61
CA PHE A 548 8.71 -2.09 -10.97
C PHE A 548 8.72 -1.52 -9.55
N ILE A 549 7.94 -0.46 -9.31
CA ILE A 549 7.78 0.15 -7.98
C ILE A 549 7.09 -0.84 -7.04
N TRP A 550 7.63 -1.02 -5.85
CA TRP A 550 6.94 -1.66 -4.73
C TRP A 550 6.26 -0.58 -3.89
N LEU A 551 4.96 -0.35 -3.99
CA LEU A 551 3.95 -1.10 -4.77
C LEU A 551 2.92 -0.15 -5.41
N GLY A 552 2.09 -0.62 -6.35
CA GLY A 552 1.02 0.22 -6.93
C GLY A 552 0.01 0.74 -5.88
N PHE A 553 -0.40 -0.14 -4.99
CA PHE A 553 -1.35 0.08 -3.90
C PHE A 553 -0.78 -0.44 -2.57
N ASP A 554 -1.18 0.15 -1.44
CA ASP A 554 -0.92 -0.47 -0.13
C ASP A 554 -1.61 -1.85 -0.08
N HIS A 555 -1.07 -2.84 0.62
CA HIS A 555 -1.64 -4.19 0.65
C HIS A 555 -1.58 -4.84 2.04
N ALA A 556 -2.40 -5.86 2.22
CA ALA A 556 -2.55 -6.53 3.52
C ALA A 556 -1.37 -7.47 3.78
N ALA A 557 -0.73 -7.26 4.93
CA ALA A 557 0.39 -8.05 5.42
C ALA A 557 0.25 -8.15 6.94
N ALA A 558 -0.42 -9.20 7.42
CA ALA A 558 -0.81 -9.34 8.83
C ALA A 558 0.37 -9.33 9.83
N ASN A 559 1.58 -9.61 9.37
CA ASN A 559 2.83 -9.55 10.13
C ASN A 559 3.40 -8.13 10.31
N ARG A 560 2.88 -7.11 9.63
CA ARG A 560 3.39 -5.73 9.69
C ARG A 560 2.78 -4.95 10.86
N HIS A 561 3.61 -4.18 11.56
CA HIS A 561 3.22 -3.33 12.69
C HIS A 561 3.73 -1.88 12.56
N GLU A 562 3.90 -1.41 11.32
CA GLU A 562 4.52 -0.12 10.98
C GLU A 562 3.49 0.91 10.49
N GLY A 563 3.95 2.12 10.18
CA GLY A 563 3.15 3.19 9.59
C GLY A 563 1.97 3.66 10.45
N ASP A 564 0.92 4.15 9.80
CA ASP A 564 -0.31 4.59 10.47
C ASP A 564 -1.25 3.43 10.82
N THR A 565 -1.12 2.28 10.15
CA THR A 565 -2.08 1.17 10.19
C THR A 565 -1.34 -0.16 10.34
N THR A 566 -1.67 -0.94 11.38
CA THR A 566 -1.14 -2.31 11.53
C THR A 566 -1.70 -3.26 10.47
N GLY A 567 -1.01 -4.35 10.17
CA GLY A 567 -1.44 -5.33 9.16
C GLY A 567 -1.32 -4.83 7.72
N ARG A 568 -0.56 -3.76 7.50
CA ARG A 568 -0.44 -3.04 6.24
C ARG A 568 1.02 -2.92 5.84
N ASN A 569 1.32 -3.21 4.57
CA ASN A 569 2.50 -2.65 3.92
C ASN A 569 2.04 -1.37 3.20
N ASP A 570 2.62 -0.24 3.59
CA ASP A 570 2.19 1.11 3.22
C ASP A 570 3.07 1.75 2.13
N LYS A 571 3.79 0.92 1.35
CA LYS A 571 4.66 1.37 0.26
C LYS A 571 3.92 1.66 -1.04
N GLY A 572 2.60 1.51 -1.04
CA GLY A 572 1.74 1.82 -2.17
C GLY A 572 1.88 3.28 -2.60
N LEU A 573 1.76 3.55 -3.90
CA LEU A 573 1.54 4.90 -4.41
C LEU A 573 0.09 5.36 -4.21
N VAL A 574 -0.80 4.39 -3.99
CA VAL A 574 -2.22 4.58 -3.73
C VAL A 574 -2.60 3.80 -2.47
N THR A 575 -3.50 4.36 -1.67
CA THR A 575 -3.98 3.73 -0.43
C THR A 575 -4.75 2.43 -0.68
N TYR A 576 -4.83 1.56 0.32
CA TYR A 576 -5.45 0.23 0.19
C TYR A 576 -6.92 0.26 -0.25
N ASP A 577 -7.68 1.26 0.20
CA ASP A 577 -9.08 1.46 -0.19
C ASP A 577 -9.26 2.22 -1.52
N ARG A 578 -8.15 2.56 -2.19
CA ARG A 578 -8.09 3.34 -3.44
C ARG A 578 -8.59 4.78 -3.31
N SER A 579 -8.81 5.29 -2.09
CA SER A 579 -9.40 6.62 -1.87
C SER A 579 -8.42 7.78 -2.02
N LYS A 580 -7.13 7.54 -1.78
CA LYS A 580 -6.07 8.56 -1.81
C LYS A 580 -4.92 8.15 -2.73
N LEU A 581 -4.64 9.04 -3.68
CA LEU A 581 -3.43 9.03 -4.51
C LEU A 581 -2.35 9.83 -3.78
N LYS A 582 -1.21 9.20 -3.48
CA LYS A 582 -0.08 9.83 -2.76
C LYS A 582 0.70 10.75 -3.71
N ASP A 583 1.47 11.69 -3.21
CA ASP A 583 2.23 12.64 -4.05
C ASP A 583 3.16 11.93 -5.05
N ALA A 584 3.76 10.81 -4.65
CA ALA A 584 4.57 9.96 -5.53
C ALA A 584 3.81 9.40 -6.75
N TYR A 585 2.49 9.14 -6.64
CA TYR A 585 1.65 8.75 -7.79
C TYR A 585 1.63 9.86 -8.85
N HIS A 586 1.46 11.11 -8.42
CA HIS A 586 1.41 12.25 -9.34
C HIS A 586 2.77 12.56 -9.97
N LEU A 587 3.86 12.31 -9.24
CA LEU A 587 5.21 12.35 -9.81
C LEU A 587 5.37 11.30 -10.91
N MET A 588 4.98 10.03 -10.68
CA MET A 588 5.08 8.98 -11.70
C MET A 588 4.21 9.31 -12.93
N ARG A 589 3.03 9.90 -12.72
CA ARG A 589 2.22 10.46 -13.83
C ARG A 589 2.98 11.46 -14.67
N ALA A 590 3.67 12.40 -14.03
CA ALA A 590 4.48 13.39 -14.76
C ALA A 590 5.64 12.75 -15.53
N TRP A 591 6.17 11.62 -15.08
CA TRP A 591 7.19 10.87 -15.81
C TRP A 591 6.64 10.07 -16.99
N TRP A 592 5.49 9.40 -16.83
CA TRP A 592 5.05 8.37 -17.77
C TRP A 592 3.88 8.78 -18.67
N GLN A 593 3.09 9.78 -18.29
CA GLN A 593 1.99 10.25 -19.14
C GLN A 593 2.47 11.19 -20.24
N SER A 594 1.89 11.02 -21.43
CA SER A 594 2.00 11.97 -22.54
C SER A 594 1.01 13.13 -22.43
N LYS A 595 -0.16 12.89 -21.81
CA LYS A 595 -1.18 13.91 -21.51
C LYS A 595 -0.64 14.95 -20.51
N PRO A 596 -1.08 16.22 -20.55
CA PRO A 596 -0.64 17.22 -19.57
C PRO A 596 -0.87 16.76 -18.12
N VAL A 597 0.15 16.90 -17.28
CA VAL A 597 0.09 16.60 -15.85
C VAL A 597 0.63 17.81 -15.10
N LEU A 598 -0.11 18.26 -14.09
CA LEU A 598 0.32 19.24 -13.10
C LEU A 598 -0.26 18.88 -11.73
N HIS A 599 0.58 18.85 -10.71
CA HIS A 599 0.17 18.59 -9.32
C HIS A 599 1.07 19.35 -8.34
N ILE A 600 0.49 20.25 -7.55
CA ILE A 600 1.18 20.86 -6.41
C ILE A 600 1.41 19.77 -5.36
N ALA A 601 2.66 19.58 -4.93
CA ALA A 601 3.00 18.58 -3.92
C ALA A 601 2.60 19.06 -2.50
N ASN A 602 2.53 18.13 -1.56
CA ASN A 602 2.28 18.36 -0.14
C ASN A 602 0.93 19.02 0.15
N LYS A 603 -0.10 18.76 -0.66
CA LYS A 603 -1.44 19.35 -0.49
C LYS A 603 -2.11 18.97 0.82
N ARG A 604 -1.83 17.75 1.31
CA ARG A 604 -2.40 17.23 2.56
C ARG A 604 -1.77 17.88 3.80
N LEU A 605 -0.58 18.48 3.68
CA LEU A 605 -0.02 19.36 4.69
C LEU A 605 -0.63 20.76 4.54
N SER A 606 -1.91 20.85 4.90
CA SER A 606 -2.74 22.04 4.75
C SER A 606 -2.42 23.14 5.76
N THR A 607 -1.74 22.80 6.87
CA THR A 607 -1.31 23.74 7.90
C THR A 607 0.20 23.92 7.85
N ARG A 608 0.67 25.16 7.73
CA ARG A 608 2.07 25.51 7.46
C ARG A 608 2.59 26.58 8.41
N PRO A 609 3.85 26.55 8.88
CA PRO A 609 4.40 27.70 9.59
C PRO A 609 4.55 28.91 8.65
N ALA A 610 4.35 30.12 9.17
CA ALA A 610 4.71 31.35 8.49
C ALA A 610 6.23 31.45 8.33
N GLY A 611 6.66 32.11 7.27
CA GLY A 611 8.07 32.24 6.92
C GLY A 611 8.36 31.74 5.51
N THR A 612 9.64 31.51 5.25
CA THR A 612 10.14 31.11 3.93
C THR A 612 10.26 29.60 3.84
N LEU A 613 9.62 28.99 2.84
CA LEU A 613 9.73 27.56 2.55
C LEU A 613 9.86 27.31 1.05
N ALA A 614 10.26 26.09 0.71
CA ALA A 614 10.21 25.62 -0.66
C ALA A 614 8.79 25.16 -1.03
N ILE A 615 8.34 25.48 -2.24
CA ILE A 615 7.10 24.94 -2.82
C ILE A 615 7.49 24.10 -4.04
N LYS A 616 6.85 22.94 -4.18
CA LYS A 616 7.08 22.02 -5.29
C LYS A 616 5.80 21.71 -6.05
N ALA A 617 5.93 21.49 -7.36
CA ALA A 617 4.89 20.89 -8.17
C ALA A 617 5.49 19.85 -9.12
N TYR A 618 4.74 18.79 -9.42
CA TYR A 618 5.09 17.80 -10.43
C TYR A 618 4.42 18.14 -11.75
N SER A 619 5.18 18.14 -12.83
CA SER A 619 4.64 18.41 -14.16
C SER A 619 5.47 17.78 -15.28
N ASN A 620 4.82 17.48 -16.40
CA ASN A 620 5.49 17.08 -17.64
C ASN A 620 5.62 18.22 -18.66
N ALA A 621 5.28 19.44 -18.25
CA ALA A 621 5.59 20.70 -18.93
C ALA A 621 7.09 21.03 -18.89
N ALA A 622 7.52 22.07 -19.63
CA ALA A 622 8.89 22.56 -19.55
C ALA A 622 9.05 23.67 -18.50
N LYS A 623 8.00 24.48 -18.27
CA LYS A 623 7.97 25.57 -17.28
C LYS A 623 6.68 25.59 -16.47
N ALA A 624 6.76 26.11 -15.25
CA ALA A 624 5.62 26.34 -14.37
C ALA A 624 5.71 27.69 -13.65
N THR A 625 4.57 28.34 -13.45
CA THR A 625 4.44 29.63 -12.75
C THR A 625 3.60 29.45 -11.49
N LEU A 626 4.12 29.92 -10.35
CA LEU A 626 3.42 29.92 -9.07
C LEU A 626 2.81 31.30 -8.79
N GLU A 627 1.58 31.28 -8.31
CA GLU A 627 0.86 32.41 -7.75
C GLU A 627 0.48 32.10 -6.29
N VAL A 628 0.60 33.09 -5.41
CA VAL A 628 0.10 33.04 -4.03
C VAL A 628 -0.86 34.20 -3.83
N ASN A 629 -2.09 33.91 -3.43
CA ASN A 629 -3.16 34.91 -3.26
C ASN A 629 -3.36 35.81 -4.48
N GLY A 630 -3.27 35.23 -5.69
CA GLY A 630 -3.40 35.94 -6.97
C GLY A 630 -2.17 36.76 -7.37
N LYS A 631 -1.10 36.79 -6.56
CA LYS A 631 0.16 37.43 -6.92
C LYS A 631 1.15 36.42 -7.47
N VAL A 632 1.67 36.68 -8.67
CA VAL A 632 2.74 35.88 -9.28
C VAL A 632 3.99 35.95 -8.40
N ILE A 633 4.47 34.78 -7.97
CA ILE A 633 5.73 34.61 -7.25
C ILE A 633 6.89 34.45 -8.24
N GLY A 634 6.69 33.66 -9.29
CA GLY A 634 7.68 33.49 -10.35
C GLY A 634 7.47 32.25 -11.21
N THR A 635 8.19 32.21 -12.34
CA THR A 635 8.24 31.07 -13.26
C THR A 635 9.57 30.34 -13.12
N VAL A 636 9.54 29.02 -13.06
CA VAL A 636 10.73 28.15 -12.98
C VAL A 636 10.71 27.11 -14.08
N ASP A 637 11.89 26.62 -14.45
CA ASP A 637 12.02 25.45 -15.30
C ASP A 637 11.62 24.18 -14.53
N VAL A 638 10.97 23.26 -15.22
CA VAL A 638 10.63 21.93 -14.70
C VAL A 638 11.78 20.99 -15.03
N VAL A 639 12.52 20.55 -14.02
CA VAL A 639 13.67 19.64 -14.18
C VAL A 639 13.30 18.30 -13.57
N ASP A 640 13.54 17.21 -14.30
CA ASP A 640 13.23 15.85 -13.83
C ASP A 640 11.77 15.70 -13.33
N ARG A 641 10.86 16.42 -14.01
CA ARG A 641 9.41 16.50 -13.71
C ARG A 641 9.04 17.23 -12.43
N VAL A 642 9.97 17.97 -11.82
CA VAL A 642 9.75 18.75 -10.60
C VAL A 642 10.00 20.24 -10.87
N ALA A 643 9.00 21.07 -10.59
CA ALA A 643 9.14 22.53 -10.48
C ALA A 643 9.39 22.88 -9.01
N VAL A 644 10.44 23.64 -8.71
CA VAL A 644 10.80 24.03 -7.34
C VAL A 644 10.93 25.54 -7.24
N TRP A 645 10.13 26.15 -6.36
CA TRP A 645 10.34 27.53 -5.90
C TRP A 645 11.01 27.46 -4.53
N PRO A 646 12.33 27.69 -4.42
CA PRO A 646 13.10 27.32 -3.24
C PRO A 646 12.87 28.23 -2.02
N ALA A 647 12.36 29.45 -2.25
CA ALA A 647 12.18 30.45 -1.20
C ALA A 647 10.90 31.26 -1.44
N VAL A 648 9.76 30.73 -1.00
CA VAL A 648 8.47 31.42 -1.00
C VAL A 648 8.10 31.82 0.41
N THR A 649 7.90 33.12 0.63
CA THR A 649 7.53 33.65 1.95
C THR A 649 6.02 33.67 2.09
N LEU A 650 5.50 32.94 3.07
CA LEU A 650 4.08 32.92 3.42
C LEU A 650 3.85 33.73 4.70
N ALA A 651 2.91 34.66 4.63
CA ALA A 651 2.42 35.40 5.80
C ALA A 651 1.39 34.55 6.55
N ALA A 652 1.24 34.78 7.86
CA ALA A 652 0.23 34.12 8.67
C ALA A 652 -1.18 34.41 8.13
N GLY A 653 -2.05 33.39 8.19
CA GLY A 653 -3.42 33.42 7.68
C GLY A 653 -3.65 32.51 6.46
N PRO A 654 -4.81 32.61 5.81
CA PRO A 654 -5.12 31.82 4.62
C PRO A 654 -4.22 32.16 3.44
N ALA A 655 -3.73 31.13 2.74
CA ALA A 655 -2.94 31.27 1.52
C ALA A 655 -3.48 30.33 0.42
N THR A 656 -3.92 30.92 -0.69
CA THR A 656 -4.27 30.18 -1.91
C THR A 656 -3.04 30.10 -2.80
N LEU A 657 -2.57 28.89 -3.08
CA LEU A 657 -1.53 28.62 -4.04
C LEU A 657 -2.16 28.15 -5.35
N GLN A 658 -1.72 28.72 -6.46
CA GLN A 658 -2.09 28.28 -7.80
C GLN A 658 -0.83 28.10 -8.64
N VAL A 659 -0.70 26.97 -9.31
CA VAL A 659 0.36 26.74 -10.30
C VAL A 659 -0.29 26.61 -11.67
N ARG A 660 0.34 27.24 -12.66
CA ARG A 660 0.01 27.09 -14.08
C ARG A 660 1.25 26.66 -14.85
N ASP A 661 1.11 25.65 -15.69
CA ASP A 661 2.21 25.18 -16.55
C ASP A 661 2.11 25.74 -17.98
N ASP A 662 3.18 25.57 -18.76
CA ASP A 662 3.24 26.02 -20.16
C ASP A 662 2.45 25.15 -21.15
N ARG A 663 1.78 24.10 -20.67
CA ARG A 663 0.81 23.29 -21.42
C ARG A 663 -0.64 23.72 -21.14
N GLY A 664 -0.84 24.74 -20.30
CA GLY A 664 -2.14 25.31 -19.94
C GLY A 664 -2.84 24.60 -18.77
N SER A 665 -2.20 23.61 -18.13
CA SER A 665 -2.74 22.97 -16.93
C SER A 665 -2.73 23.95 -15.76
N ILE A 666 -3.71 23.84 -14.87
CA ILE A 666 -3.80 24.64 -13.63
C ILE A 666 -4.05 23.68 -12.49
N ASP A 667 -3.35 23.89 -11.38
CA ASP A 667 -3.64 23.21 -10.12
C ASP A 667 -3.64 24.21 -8.96
N ARG A 668 -4.44 23.94 -7.93
CA ARG A 668 -4.68 24.86 -6.81
C ARG A 668 -4.75 24.11 -5.48
N VAL A 669 -4.27 24.75 -4.43
CA VAL A 669 -4.46 24.32 -3.04
C VAL A 669 -4.61 25.52 -2.11
N ASP A 670 -5.45 25.38 -1.09
CA ASP A 670 -5.57 26.38 -0.03
C ASP A 670 -4.88 25.85 1.24
N TRP A 671 -4.02 26.69 1.83
CA TRP A 671 -3.28 26.42 3.05
C TRP A 671 -3.67 27.40 4.16
N GLN A 672 -3.56 26.93 5.39
CA GLN A 672 -3.61 27.74 6.60
C GLN A 672 -2.18 27.96 7.11
N VAL A 673 -1.71 29.19 7.09
CA VAL A 673 -0.36 29.54 7.53
C VAL A 673 -0.40 29.97 9.00
N GLU A 674 0.11 29.11 9.88
CA GLU A 674 0.29 29.36 11.30
C GLU A 674 1.53 30.23 11.56
N GLY A 675 1.33 31.37 12.19
CA GLY A 675 2.42 32.21 12.62
C GLY A 675 1.90 33.36 13.45
N CYS A 676 2.82 34.04 14.12
CA CYS A 676 2.51 35.26 14.84
C CYS A 676 2.09 36.33 13.84
N ALA A 677 1.02 37.06 14.13
CA ALA A 677 0.75 38.29 13.42
C ALA A 677 1.98 39.23 13.57
N ALA A 678 2.28 40.01 12.54
CA ALA A 678 3.46 40.90 12.54
C ALA A 678 3.46 41.91 13.70
N ASP A 679 2.30 42.15 14.30
CA ASP A 679 2.13 43.04 15.44
C ASP A 679 2.10 42.32 16.81
N ALA A 680 2.17 40.99 16.90
CA ALA A 680 2.11 40.26 18.18
C ALA A 680 3.16 40.75 19.19
N LEU A 681 2.86 40.73 20.51
CA LEU A 681 3.79 41.17 21.56
C LEU A 681 5.15 40.46 21.49
N GLY A 682 5.13 39.16 21.23
CA GLY A 682 6.30 38.32 21.05
C GLY A 682 7.13 38.12 22.32
N THR A 683 8.10 37.21 22.23
CA THR A 683 9.18 37.08 23.21
C THR A 683 10.41 37.77 22.66
N GLN A 684 10.84 38.87 23.28
CA GLN A 684 11.91 39.72 22.76
C GLN A 684 13.26 39.00 22.74
N ARG A 685 13.56 38.25 23.81
CA ARG A 685 14.78 37.44 23.93
C ARG A 685 14.62 36.34 24.97
N VAL A 686 15.49 35.34 24.87
CA VAL A 686 15.70 34.34 25.90
C VAL A 686 16.86 34.79 26.80
N LEU A 687 16.65 34.80 28.11
CA LEU A 687 17.71 34.98 29.10
C LEU A 687 18.18 33.61 29.57
N GLN A 688 19.37 33.22 29.11
CA GLN A 688 20.01 31.97 29.49
C GLN A 688 20.75 32.13 30.83
N LEU A 689 20.36 31.35 31.83
CA LEU A 689 20.98 31.34 33.16
C LEU A 689 21.89 30.11 33.34
N PRO A 690 23.03 30.23 34.05
CA PRO A 690 23.85 29.09 34.43
C PRO A 690 23.16 28.23 35.51
N ARG A 691 23.45 26.92 35.52
CA ARG A 691 23.06 26.01 36.62
C ARG A 691 24.13 26.05 37.72
N GLU A 692 24.05 27.05 38.58
CA GLU A 692 25.05 27.31 39.64
C GLU A 692 24.43 27.38 41.05
N GLY A 693 23.15 27.05 41.20
CA GLY A 693 22.45 27.13 42.49
C GLY A 693 22.24 28.57 43.01
N ALA A 694 22.29 29.57 42.13
CA ALA A 694 22.03 30.98 42.45
C ALA A 694 20.56 31.22 42.80
N ALA A 695 20.27 32.41 43.33
CA ALA A 695 18.91 32.85 43.61
C ALA A 695 18.62 34.24 43.03
N TYR A 696 17.45 34.38 42.42
CA TYR A 696 17.04 35.61 41.72
C TYR A 696 15.64 36.07 42.10
N GLY A 697 15.38 37.37 41.99
CA GLY A 697 14.11 38.02 42.37
C GLY A 697 14.09 38.39 43.85
N SER A 698 13.30 39.40 44.23
CA SER A 698 13.32 39.97 45.58
C SER A 698 13.07 38.91 46.68
N PRO A 699 13.88 38.85 47.76
CA PRO A 699 14.92 39.80 48.17
C PRO A 699 16.33 39.55 47.59
N HIS A 700 16.50 38.59 46.67
CA HIS A 700 17.79 38.25 46.08
C HIS A 700 18.22 39.21 44.98
N ALA A 701 19.33 38.88 44.32
CA ALA A 701 19.80 39.62 43.15
C ALA A 701 18.70 39.70 42.08
N ARG A 702 18.52 40.87 41.49
CA ARG A 702 17.63 41.00 40.33
C ARG A 702 18.19 40.23 39.15
N LEU A 703 17.30 39.72 38.30
CA LEU A 703 17.71 39.21 37.00
C LEU A 703 18.36 40.33 36.17
N PRO A 704 19.34 40.00 35.30
CA PRO A 704 19.94 40.95 34.36
C PRO A 704 18.95 41.31 33.23
N LEU A 705 17.94 42.09 33.59
CA LEU A 705 16.89 42.63 32.72
C LEU A 705 17.23 44.09 32.37
N ALA A 706 17.00 44.46 31.11
CA ALA A 706 17.03 45.85 30.68
C ALA A 706 15.75 46.58 31.14
N ALA A 707 15.77 47.92 31.07
CA ALA A 707 14.57 48.71 31.36
C ALA A 707 13.39 48.26 30.49
N ASN A 708 12.21 48.16 31.09
CA ASN A 708 10.96 47.69 30.47
C ASN A 708 10.96 46.22 30.03
N GLU A 709 11.90 45.40 30.52
CA GLU A 709 11.84 43.95 30.33
C GLU A 709 11.08 43.27 31.47
N VAL A 710 10.26 42.29 31.10
CA VAL A 710 9.38 41.57 32.02
C VAL A 710 9.46 40.07 31.78
N VAL A 711 9.49 39.30 32.86
CA VAL A 711 9.40 37.83 32.82
C VAL A 711 8.03 37.43 33.38
N LEU A 712 7.23 36.75 32.58
CA LEU A 712 5.96 36.18 33.04
C LEU A 712 6.20 34.80 33.65
N THR A 713 5.72 34.62 34.88
CA THR A 713 5.79 33.33 35.57
C THR A 713 4.44 32.94 36.16
N PHE A 714 4.12 31.64 36.10
CA PHE A 714 2.87 31.07 36.58
C PHE A 714 3.14 29.99 37.61
N ASP A 715 2.50 30.09 38.77
CA ASP A 715 2.62 29.12 39.86
C ASP A 715 1.37 28.21 39.93
N ASP A 716 1.56 27.09 40.63
CA ASP A 716 0.56 26.10 41.06
C ASP A 716 0.02 25.08 40.06
N GLY A 717 0.14 25.35 38.76
CA GLY A 717 -0.40 24.48 37.73
C GLY A 717 0.25 23.09 37.60
N PRO A 718 -0.24 22.28 36.65
CA PRO A 718 -1.30 22.59 35.69
C PRO A 718 -2.72 22.28 36.21
N LYS A 719 -3.71 23.09 35.82
CA LYS A 719 -5.15 22.87 36.09
C LYS A 719 -5.95 22.80 34.77
N PRO A 720 -6.61 21.66 34.48
CA PRO A 720 -7.45 21.52 33.29
C PRO A 720 -8.51 22.62 33.16
N GLY A 721 -8.68 23.14 31.95
CA GLY A 721 -9.60 24.22 31.60
C GLY A 721 -9.10 25.62 31.92
N VAL A 722 -8.06 25.78 32.75
CA VAL A 722 -7.46 27.09 33.08
C VAL A 722 -6.10 27.23 32.41
N THR A 723 -5.19 26.27 32.62
CA THR A 723 -3.85 26.29 32.00
C THR A 723 -3.93 26.33 30.47
N GLU A 724 -4.88 25.63 29.84
CA GLU A 724 -5.06 25.68 28.38
C GLU A 724 -5.47 27.05 27.88
N ARG A 725 -6.29 27.80 28.64
CA ARG A 725 -6.66 29.17 28.28
C ARG A 725 -5.50 30.14 28.48
N VAL A 726 -4.67 29.91 29.50
CA VAL A 726 -3.40 30.65 29.68
C VAL A 726 -2.47 30.41 28.49
N LEU A 727 -2.27 29.15 28.08
CA LEU A 727 -1.48 28.79 26.90
C LEU A 727 -2.05 29.42 25.63
N GLN A 728 -3.37 29.40 25.47
CA GLN A 728 -4.04 30.02 24.32
C GLN A 728 -3.78 31.52 24.25
N ALA A 729 -3.89 32.24 25.37
CA ALA A 729 -3.62 33.68 25.43
C ALA A 729 -2.14 34.00 25.13
N LEU A 730 -1.21 33.20 25.67
CA LEU A 730 0.23 33.34 25.37
C LEU A 730 0.53 33.04 23.90
N LYS A 731 -0.07 31.99 23.33
CA LYS A 731 0.09 31.59 21.92
C LYS A 731 -0.42 32.67 20.97
N ALA A 732 -1.54 33.32 21.29
CA ALA A 732 -2.10 34.41 20.47
C ALA A 732 -1.16 35.61 20.32
N GLU A 733 -0.30 35.85 21.31
CA GLU A 733 0.67 36.95 21.32
C GLU A 733 2.13 36.47 21.13
N CYS A 734 2.34 35.18 20.83
CA CYS A 734 3.65 34.57 20.71
C CYS A 734 4.59 34.82 21.90
N ALA A 735 3.99 34.86 23.08
CA ALA A 735 4.64 35.05 24.36
C ALA A 735 5.08 33.70 24.94
N LYS A 736 6.31 33.62 25.46
CA LYS A 736 6.81 32.51 26.27
C LYS A 736 6.88 32.93 27.73
N ALA A 737 6.75 31.94 28.60
CA ALA A 737 6.63 32.13 30.05
C ALA A 737 7.28 30.96 30.78
N THR A 738 7.46 31.10 32.10
CA THR A 738 7.98 30.04 32.97
C THR A 738 6.88 29.58 33.92
N PHE A 739 6.58 28.28 33.93
CA PHE A 739 5.58 27.67 34.78
C PHE A 739 6.26 26.91 35.92
N PHE A 740 6.09 27.38 37.15
CA PHE A 740 6.49 26.68 38.37
C PHE A 740 5.33 25.78 38.79
N MET A 741 5.44 24.50 38.45
CA MET A 741 4.35 23.54 38.61
C MET A 741 4.51 22.72 39.89
N ASN A 742 3.36 22.38 40.47
CA ASN A 742 3.29 21.45 41.59
C ASN A 742 3.33 19.99 41.11
N GLY A 743 3.95 19.12 41.88
CA GLY A 743 4.17 17.72 41.49
C GLY A 743 2.89 16.88 41.42
N GLU A 744 1.96 17.05 42.36
CA GLU A 744 0.68 16.33 42.34
C GLU A 744 -0.19 16.71 41.12
N PRO A 745 -0.46 18.00 40.82
CA PRO A 745 -1.17 18.39 39.59
C PRO A 745 -0.49 17.91 38.30
N MET A 746 0.85 17.92 38.26
CA MET A 746 1.64 17.45 37.12
C MET A 746 1.43 15.95 36.87
N LEU A 747 1.40 15.13 37.92
CA LEU A 747 1.12 13.69 37.81
C LEU A 747 -0.33 13.39 37.44
N GLN A 748 -1.27 14.21 37.88
CA GLN A 748 -2.69 14.07 37.53
C GLN A 748 -2.95 14.44 36.06
N ASN A 749 -2.19 15.39 35.52
CA ASN A 749 -2.40 15.94 34.17
C ASN A 749 -1.10 15.94 33.32
N PRO A 750 -0.49 14.76 33.07
CA PRO A 750 0.84 14.69 32.47
C PRO A 750 0.90 15.21 31.04
N ALA A 751 -0.14 14.95 30.23
CA ALA A 751 -0.23 15.44 28.86
C ALA A 751 -0.28 16.98 28.79
N LEU A 752 -0.95 17.62 29.77
CA LEU A 752 -1.05 19.08 29.84
C LEU A 752 0.29 19.70 30.25
N ALA A 753 0.98 19.12 31.24
CA ALA A 753 2.32 19.55 31.64
C ALA A 753 3.34 19.40 30.48
N GLN A 754 3.27 18.28 29.76
CA GLN A 754 4.09 18.04 28.56
C GLN A 754 3.77 19.02 27.44
N ARG A 755 2.48 19.37 27.26
CA ARG A 755 2.05 20.38 26.30
C ARG A 755 2.65 21.75 26.60
N VAL A 756 2.70 22.19 27.87
CA VAL A 756 3.37 23.45 28.25
C VAL A 756 4.81 23.47 27.74
N ARG A 757 5.57 22.38 27.93
CA ARG A 757 6.94 22.28 27.41
C ARG A 757 7.01 22.17 25.89
N ALA A 758 6.11 21.40 25.27
CA ALA A 758 6.06 21.22 23.81
C ALA A 758 5.72 22.52 23.08
N GLU A 759 4.92 23.40 23.70
CA GLU A 759 4.66 24.75 23.19
C GLU A 759 5.83 25.71 23.46
N GLY A 760 6.97 25.26 23.98
CA GLY A 760 8.20 26.05 24.11
C GLY A 760 8.28 26.93 25.36
N HIS A 761 7.40 26.73 26.34
CA HIS A 761 7.51 27.37 27.66
C HIS A 761 8.50 26.61 28.55
N THR A 762 9.00 27.28 29.60
CA THR A 762 9.87 26.62 30.58
C THR A 762 9.02 26.04 31.70
N VAL A 763 9.25 24.78 32.06
CA VAL A 763 8.62 24.14 33.23
C VAL A 763 9.66 24.01 34.34
N ALA A 764 9.33 24.46 35.54
CA ALA A 764 10.17 24.48 36.74
C ALA A 764 9.40 23.95 37.95
N MET A 765 10.09 23.75 39.08
CA MET A 765 9.52 23.09 40.25
C MET A 765 8.92 24.06 41.28
N HIS A 766 7.76 23.72 41.85
CA HIS A 766 7.09 24.51 42.89
C HIS A 766 6.75 23.73 44.18
N GLY A 767 7.39 22.59 44.41
CA GLY A 767 7.00 21.66 45.47
C GLY A 767 6.07 20.56 44.97
N HIS A 768 6.05 19.43 45.66
CA HIS A 768 5.20 18.31 45.28
C HIS A 768 3.75 18.55 45.70
N LYS A 769 3.54 18.99 46.95
CA LYS A 769 2.22 19.16 47.58
C LYS A 769 1.84 20.61 47.92
N HIS A 770 2.62 21.59 47.46
CA HIS A 770 2.42 23.01 47.77
C HIS A 770 2.34 23.29 49.30
N LEU A 771 3.34 22.83 50.05
CA LEU A 771 3.37 22.91 51.52
C LEU A 771 4.06 24.18 52.03
N ALA A 772 3.63 24.66 53.19
CA ALA A 772 4.32 25.73 53.91
C ALA A 772 5.58 25.19 54.61
N PHE A 773 6.71 25.13 53.89
CA PHE A 773 7.94 24.47 54.37
C PHE A 773 8.47 24.98 55.70
N GLY A 774 8.30 26.26 56.02
CA GLY A 774 8.72 26.83 57.31
C GLY A 774 8.01 26.23 58.54
N GLN A 775 6.92 25.50 58.34
CA GLN A 775 6.19 24.80 59.40
C GLN A 775 6.53 23.30 59.49
N LEU A 776 7.42 22.82 58.61
CA LEU A 776 7.75 21.40 58.49
C LEU A 776 9.18 21.13 59.00
N PRO A 777 9.43 19.98 59.65
CA PRO A 777 10.78 19.50 59.91
C PRO A 777 11.58 19.38 58.60
N ALA A 778 12.90 19.63 58.66
CA ALA A 778 13.80 19.57 57.50
C ALA A 778 13.67 18.27 56.68
N LYS A 779 13.48 17.13 57.37
CA LYS A 779 13.27 15.82 56.75
C LYS A 779 12.07 15.82 55.79
N ASP A 780 10.97 16.45 56.16
CA ASP A 780 9.74 16.44 55.38
C ASP A 780 9.83 17.42 54.19
N GLN A 781 10.55 18.53 54.37
CA GLN A 781 10.88 19.45 53.27
C GLN A 781 11.72 18.75 52.18
N LEU A 782 12.74 17.99 52.60
CA LEU A 782 13.61 17.25 51.69
C LEU A 782 12.88 16.07 51.01
N ALA A 783 11.95 15.43 51.71
CA ALA A 783 11.10 14.38 51.13
C ALA A 783 10.17 14.94 50.05
N ASP A 784 9.59 16.13 50.26
CA ASP A 784 8.78 16.80 49.24
C ASP A 784 9.62 17.20 48.01
N LEU A 785 10.84 17.70 48.20
CA LEU A 785 11.79 17.96 47.10
C LEU A 785 12.06 16.70 46.27
N GLU A 786 12.36 15.57 46.92
CA GLU A 786 12.63 14.31 46.23
C GLU A 786 11.40 13.84 45.44
N ALA A 787 10.20 13.91 46.04
CA ALA A 787 8.95 13.57 45.38
C ALA A 787 8.69 14.48 44.16
N MET A 788 8.95 15.78 44.28
CA MET A 788 8.80 16.73 43.18
C MET A 788 9.75 16.42 42.03
N GLN A 789 11.02 16.15 42.31
CA GLN A 789 12.02 15.80 41.30
C GLN A 789 11.66 14.51 40.58
N LYS A 790 11.14 13.51 41.30
CA LYS A 790 10.64 12.26 40.70
C LYS A 790 9.46 12.52 39.77
N ALA A 791 8.49 13.32 40.19
CA ALA A 791 7.35 13.70 39.37
C ALA A 791 7.80 14.42 38.09
N TYR A 792 8.71 15.39 38.22
CA TYR A 792 9.26 16.12 37.07
C TYR A 792 9.99 15.20 36.08
N ARG A 793 10.90 14.33 36.55
CA ARG A 793 11.60 13.37 35.68
C ARG A 793 10.64 12.43 34.95
N HIS A 794 9.58 12.00 35.63
CA HIS A 794 8.61 11.08 35.07
C HIS A 794 7.73 11.72 33.99
N VAL A 795 7.20 12.92 34.26
CA VAL A 795 6.23 13.57 33.36
C VAL A 795 6.91 14.41 32.30
N ILE A 796 7.83 15.25 32.74
CA ILE A 796 8.47 16.25 31.89
C ILE A 796 9.70 15.61 31.23
N GLY A 797 10.60 15.04 32.03
CA GLY A 797 11.85 14.40 31.58
C GLY A 797 13.09 15.27 31.82
N GLY A 798 14.20 14.63 32.22
CA GLY A 798 15.42 15.31 32.65
C GLY A 798 15.32 15.95 34.04
N ASP A 799 16.32 16.72 34.45
CA ASP A 799 16.36 17.44 35.72
C ASP A 799 15.97 18.92 35.55
N ALA A 800 15.06 19.40 36.41
CA ALA A 800 14.64 20.80 36.42
C ALA A 800 15.76 21.71 36.93
N ALA A 801 15.94 22.85 36.26
CA ALA A 801 17.01 23.79 36.58
C ALA A 801 16.62 24.84 37.64
N ALA A 802 15.33 24.96 37.95
CA ALA A 802 14.81 26.02 38.81
C ALA A 802 13.71 25.53 39.75
N TRP A 803 13.64 26.21 40.90
CA TRP A 803 12.69 25.99 41.97
C TRP A 803 12.13 27.32 42.46
N ARG A 804 10.83 27.41 42.71
CA ARG A 804 10.20 28.49 43.46
C ARG A 804 9.55 27.91 44.70
N PHE A 805 9.77 28.52 45.85
CA PHE A 805 9.15 28.07 47.10
C PHE A 805 7.65 28.43 47.10
N PRO A 806 6.75 27.50 47.47
CA PRO A 806 5.38 27.83 47.86
C PRO A 806 5.36 29.00 48.82
N PHE A 807 4.43 29.93 48.59
CA PHE A 807 4.29 31.17 49.38
C PHE A 807 5.54 32.05 49.43
N LEU A 808 6.53 31.81 48.56
CA LEU A 808 7.87 32.43 48.59
C LEU A 808 8.61 32.22 49.93
N ALA A 809 8.20 31.20 50.71
CA ALA A 809 8.65 30.96 52.06
C ALA A 809 9.89 30.05 52.09
N GLU A 810 11.06 30.64 51.91
CA GLU A 810 12.32 29.90 51.87
C GLU A 810 12.77 29.39 53.24
N THR A 811 13.41 28.21 53.25
CA THR A 811 13.99 27.61 54.46
C THR A 811 15.48 27.31 54.26
N PRO A 812 16.32 27.43 55.31
CA PRO A 812 17.76 27.18 55.19
C PRO A 812 18.10 25.77 54.67
N ASP A 813 17.40 24.75 55.17
CA ASP A 813 17.68 23.34 54.82
C ASP A 813 17.39 23.04 53.35
N LEU A 814 16.21 23.44 52.86
CA LEU A 814 15.82 23.20 51.48
C LEU A 814 16.64 24.07 50.53
N ARG A 815 17.01 25.30 50.93
CA ARG A 815 17.88 26.18 50.15
C ARG A 815 19.28 25.59 49.97
N ASP A 816 19.87 25.04 51.03
CA ASP A 816 21.17 24.37 50.95
C ASP A 816 21.10 23.12 50.05
N ALA A 817 20.03 22.34 50.15
CA ALA A 817 19.80 21.18 49.29
C ALA A 817 19.70 21.54 47.79
N LEU A 818 18.94 22.59 47.46
CA LEU A 818 18.80 23.08 46.08
C LEU A 818 20.13 23.61 45.53
N ARG A 819 20.88 24.36 46.36
CA ARG A 819 22.21 24.88 46.00
C ARG A 819 23.19 23.75 45.69
N LYS A 820 23.26 22.71 46.51
CA LYS A 820 24.13 21.53 46.29
C LYS A 820 23.82 20.78 44.99
N GLN A 821 22.59 20.91 44.51
CA GLN A 821 22.12 20.30 43.27
C GLN A 821 22.14 21.28 42.08
N ASN A 822 22.74 22.46 42.25
CA ASN A 822 22.82 23.52 41.24
C ASN A 822 21.44 23.99 40.71
N VAL A 823 20.38 23.83 41.51
CA VAL A 823 19.03 24.27 41.16
C VAL A 823 18.87 25.74 41.56
N THR A 824 18.52 26.58 40.59
CA THR A 824 18.29 28.02 40.81
C THR A 824 17.03 28.25 41.64
N VAL A 825 17.10 29.09 42.67
CA VAL A 825 15.92 29.55 43.40
C VAL A 825 15.36 30.82 42.76
N MET A 826 14.09 30.80 42.36
CA MET A 826 13.42 31.90 41.68
C MET A 826 12.32 32.50 42.56
N SER A 827 12.53 33.73 43.02
CA SER A 827 11.50 34.57 43.63
C SER A 827 10.85 35.48 42.56
N VAL A 828 10.18 36.54 42.99
CA VAL A 828 9.41 37.48 42.16
C VAL A 828 9.76 38.92 42.53
N ASP A 829 9.55 39.87 41.61
CA ASP A 829 9.75 41.30 41.86
C ASP A 829 8.42 42.05 42.03
N THR A 830 7.35 41.53 41.43
CA THR A 830 5.99 42.06 41.52
C THR A 830 4.97 40.94 41.33
N GLY A 831 3.74 41.15 41.83
CA GLY A 831 2.61 40.26 41.61
C GLY A 831 1.32 41.05 41.41
N VAL A 832 0.26 40.38 40.96
CA VAL A 832 -1.06 41.02 40.70
C VAL A 832 -2.12 40.67 41.76
N GLU A 833 -1.78 39.75 42.67
CA GLU A 833 -2.69 39.19 43.69
C GLU A 833 -3.90 38.45 43.09
N ASP A 834 -3.68 37.73 41.99
CA ASP A 834 -4.70 37.00 41.25
C ASP A 834 -5.29 35.77 41.98
N TRP A 835 -4.90 35.52 43.22
CA TRP A 835 -5.56 34.58 44.12
C TRP A 835 -6.72 35.22 44.91
N VAL A 836 -6.79 36.55 45.00
CA VAL A 836 -7.85 37.28 45.70
C VAL A 836 -9.12 37.25 44.86
N GLN A 837 -10.16 36.56 45.34
CA GLN A 837 -11.40 36.33 44.59
C GLN A 837 -12.16 37.62 44.26
N GLY A 838 -12.82 37.64 43.10
CA GLY A 838 -13.73 38.71 42.70
C GLY A 838 -13.07 39.90 42.00
N GLN A 839 -11.83 39.76 41.54
CA GLN A 839 -11.12 40.82 40.82
C GLN A 839 -11.44 40.80 39.33
N SER A 840 -11.63 41.98 38.74
CA SER A 840 -11.86 42.10 37.29
C SER A 840 -10.55 42.05 36.50
N PRO A 841 -10.60 41.68 35.20
CA PRO A 841 -9.46 41.76 34.29
C PRO A 841 -8.72 43.10 34.31
N GLU A 842 -9.47 44.21 34.40
CA GLU A 842 -8.93 45.57 34.42
C GLU A 842 -8.09 45.83 35.66
N VAL A 843 -8.59 45.42 36.84
CA VAL A 843 -7.87 45.57 38.12
C VAL A 843 -6.55 44.80 38.10
N LEU A 844 -6.56 43.56 37.60
CA LEU A 844 -5.35 42.74 37.49
C LEU A 844 -4.34 43.34 36.51
N ALA A 845 -4.80 43.84 35.35
CA ALA A 845 -3.94 44.49 34.37
C ALA A 845 -3.36 45.82 34.86
N GLU A 846 -4.14 46.63 35.59
CA GLU A 846 -3.65 47.86 36.21
C GLU A 846 -2.57 47.59 37.26
N ARG A 847 -2.78 46.58 38.12
CA ARG A 847 -1.78 46.16 39.12
C ARG A 847 -0.50 45.67 38.48
N LEU A 848 -0.60 44.86 37.43
CA LEU A 848 0.55 44.39 36.67
C LEU A 848 1.41 45.56 36.18
N VAL A 849 0.79 46.50 35.47
CA VAL A 849 1.51 47.65 34.89
C VAL A 849 2.04 48.58 35.97
N LYS A 850 1.26 48.84 37.03
CA LYS A 850 1.70 49.67 38.15
C LYS A 850 2.94 49.08 38.82
N GLY A 851 2.90 47.80 39.18
CA GLY A 851 4.02 47.11 39.81
C GLY A 851 5.27 47.08 38.93
N LEU A 852 5.11 46.82 37.63
CA LEU A 852 6.21 46.86 36.67
C LEU A 852 6.82 48.26 36.54
N ARG A 853 6.01 49.32 36.47
CA ARG A 853 6.50 50.72 36.42
C ARG A 853 7.28 51.10 37.68
N GLU A 854 6.81 50.70 38.85
CA GLU A 854 7.49 50.97 40.12
C GLU A 854 8.84 50.25 40.22
N LYS A 855 9.00 49.09 39.59
CA LYS A 855 10.25 48.31 39.62
C LYS A 855 11.18 48.54 38.43
N GLY A 856 10.66 49.11 37.33
CA GLY A 856 11.37 49.30 36.05
C GLY A 856 11.44 48.05 35.16
N GLY A 857 10.70 46.99 35.52
CA GLY A 857 10.83 45.63 34.98
C GLY A 857 10.93 44.59 36.11
N GLY A 858 10.93 43.30 35.75
CA GLY A 858 11.11 42.23 36.74
C GLY A 858 10.35 40.93 36.45
N VAL A 859 10.44 40.01 37.41
CA VAL A 859 9.71 38.72 37.43
C VAL A 859 8.31 38.92 38.01
N VAL A 860 7.28 38.61 37.22
CA VAL A 860 5.87 38.75 37.60
C VAL A 860 5.33 37.42 38.10
N LEU A 861 4.69 37.47 39.27
CA LEU A 861 3.89 36.36 39.82
C LEU A 861 2.46 36.37 39.27
N LEU A 862 2.07 35.27 38.65
CA LEU A 862 0.72 34.89 38.27
C LEU A 862 0.47 33.44 38.69
N HIS A 863 -0.77 32.99 38.67
CA HIS A 863 -1.16 31.61 38.95
C HIS A 863 -2.04 31.05 37.83
N ASP A 864 -1.65 29.93 37.21
CA ASP A 864 -2.43 29.33 36.12
C ASP A 864 -3.54 28.38 36.61
N VAL A 865 -3.85 28.42 37.91
CA VAL A 865 -4.95 27.67 38.54
C VAL A 865 -6.21 28.50 38.78
N HIS A 866 -6.15 29.83 38.60
CA HIS A 866 -7.26 30.74 38.82
C HIS A 866 -7.93 31.18 37.51
N ASP A 867 -9.26 31.03 37.45
CA ASP A 867 -10.07 31.40 36.27
C ASP A 867 -9.94 32.89 35.93
N GLN A 868 -9.84 33.75 36.94
CA GLN A 868 -9.67 35.18 36.77
C GLN A 868 -8.32 35.55 36.14
N THR A 869 -7.25 34.80 36.43
CA THR A 869 -5.94 34.98 35.75
C THR A 869 -6.07 34.67 34.27
N ALA A 870 -6.66 33.52 33.92
CA ALA A 870 -6.87 33.13 32.52
C ALA A 870 -7.77 34.11 31.76
N ALA A 871 -8.79 34.67 32.42
CA ALA A 871 -9.67 35.69 31.83
C ALA A 871 -8.97 37.04 31.64
N ALA A 872 -8.09 37.43 32.57
CA ALA A 872 -7.39 38.70 32.54
C ALA A 872 -6.17 38.72 31.61
N LEU A 873 -5.55 37.56 31.38
CA LEU A 873 -4.28 37.47 30.65
C LEU A 873 -4.28 38.10 29.25
N PRO A 874 -5.32 37.94 28.40
CA PRO A 874 -5.38 38.64 27.11
C PRO A 874 -5.31 40.17 27.24
N LEU A 875 -5.97 40.75 28.24
CA LEU A 875 -5.92 42.20 28.50
C LEU A 875 -4.55 42.62 29.05
N MET A 876 -3.98 41.82 29.95
CA MET A 876 -2.63 42.05 30.49
C MET A 876 -1.58 42.08 29.38
N LEU A 877 -1.56 41.09 28.49
CA LEU A 877 -0.62 41.03 27.37
C LEU A 877 -0.81 42.20 26.40
N ARG A 878 -2.07 42.55 26.08
CA ARG A 878 -2.39 43.73 25.27
C ARG A 878 -1.84 45.01 25.89
N ARG A 879 -1.97 45.16 27.22
CA ARG A 879 -1.49 46.36 27.91
C ARG A 879 0.04 46.42 27.96
N LEU A 880 0.71 45.28 28.17
CA LEU A 880 2.17 45.19 28.06
C LEU A 880 2.65 45.65 26.67
N LYS A 881 2.00 45.17 25.61
CA LYS A 881 2.25 45.58 24.22
C LYS A 881 2.05 47.08 23.98
N GLN A 882 0.92 47.62 24.42
CA GLN A 882 0.59 49.05 24.26
C GLN A 882 1.56 49.97 25.01
N ASP A 883 2.00 49.56 26.20
CA ASP A 883 2.87 50.35 27.07
C ASP A 883 4.37 50.12 26.76
N GLY A 884 4.71 49.34 25.72
CA GLY A 884 6.08 49.15 25.23
C GLY A 884 6.95 48.23 26.10
N TRP A 885 6.35 47.32 26.86
CA TRP A 885 7.07 46.28 27.62
C TRP A 885 7.55 45.17 26.69
N ARG A 886 8.70 44.58 27.04
CA ARG A 886 9.32 43.49 26.26
C ARG A 886 9.40 42.22 27.08
N LEU A 887 8.79 41.14 26.59
CA LEU A 887 8.82 39.86 27.28
C LEU A 887 10.19 39.20 27.16
N VAL A 888 10.70 38.69 28.28
CA VAL A 888 11.92 37.89 28.35
C VAL A 888 11.56 36.50 28.86
N HIS A 889 12.02 35.47 28.15
CA HIS A 889 11.79 34.07 28.54
C HIS A 889 13.03 33.51 29.23
N LEU A 890 12.85 32.81 30.36
CA LEU A 890 13.95 32.21 31.09
C LEU A 890 14.23 30.80 30.60
N GLN A 891 15.51 30.51 30.36
CA GLN A 891 16.02 29.17 30.13
C GLN A 891 17.31 28.98 30.92
N TRP A 892 17.67 27.72 31.17
CA TRP A 892 18.88 27.37 31.90
C TRP A 892 19.77 26.50 31.03
N ALA A 893 21.09 26.70 31.13
CA ALA A 893 22.05 25.91 30.38
C ALA A 893 21.87 24.42 30.70
N GLU A 894 21.94 23.58 29.66
CA GLU A 894 22.02 22.13 29.85
C GLU A 894 23.33 21.80 30.58
N PRO A 895 23.33 20.81 31.49
CA PRO A 895 24.58 20.37 32.11
C PRO A 895 25.54 19.92 31.01
N THR A 896 26.75 20.48 30.98
CA THR A 896 27.83 19.94 30.15
C THR A 896 28.04 18.48 30.56
N ARG A 897 27.78 17.56 29.62
CA ARG A 897 28.04 16.13 29.79
C ARG A 897 29.52 15.83 29.92
#